data_AF-A0A433BFZ2-F1
#
_entry.id   AF-A0A433BFZ2-F1
#
_cell.length_a   1.000
_cell.length_b   1.000
_cell.length_c   1.000
_cell.angle_alpha   90.00
_cell.angle_beta   90.00
_cell.angle_gamma   90.00
#
_symmetry.space_group_name_H-M   'P 1'
#
loop_
_entity.id
_entity.type
_entity.pdbx_description
1 polymer ?
#
loop_
_entity_poly.entity_id
_entity_poly.type
_entity_poly.pdbx_seq_one_letter_code
_entity_poly.pdbx_strand_id
1 'polypeptide(L)'
;MQEWCVLKVRQSHRCPVILGCTMVAPKLSQRLDPFHLFLAATVFVIFLAASLRYFTGMPRQKPRTLTNTNLRLTHHLHLCTDAPDRNRCRSLLNDGWWIDSKFKNWQPTGCTMQTYNSDAVVKCLGNTHVLYIGDSVIRQQLFGMAEKVDANIVTKGEKHSDRVFTSSSITFEFWWDPFLNASHTIDILNGVAKFRPSLLVLGTGLWYLNYLEGSDGLAAWKSIIDRTVHQISNPTIAADIAATIVLAPVETPKYTLLNSTRRSRLSPSNIEAMNDYLFRYKDEVFIPFAWNRMVEQSPSLTDDGLHFADIIATKQADILLNFKCNDQLPKQAPMGTTCCYTYPQTRWYQNAVFLFFLAWVPLGMYFRSTDDNLSVSAKRFVNRIFPSEPVLVALFTFGLGILYMFYSDRTQIFAKAQKQFNPWEFGPMMLLALIIGLATLKHPKKDPITSDGGFLNREQTDEWKGWMQLVILIYHYWGASSISGIYNPVRILVAAYLFQSGYGHFFFFYKKGDFGVARIVSVLVRLNLLTVALEYATGNDYLSYYFTPLVSFWFLVIWVTMYVANKYNKTKWVLCLKLVVACAITTWLIHYPGVLERVFSTLEIVANVHWNAKEWRFRLALDAYIVYVGMIVAYIYIRLQDLKIGDRTNWPSIKRHSILGAIVVMVWYFWFELTRQDKFVYNAYHPFISWLPIVAFTFLRNATPNIRNTTSRFFVFFGSCSLETFIGQFHMWLAGDTKGLLVLVTPAGWATGLGWWANFVVSSAVFVWVCWGLAWSTAVICDWICGTGGKKRGAVAPAPSALTNGMTHPHSNKHAPGNSEQMIPLVSGAEFSAAVPHLHHPHEIVSDAGGNGAATAVEIVSPRSGKGEVGGDGEGEGGEEVPKEAGSFVERAWADQRVKAVVSVVGLVFEEKGCEVLCDVGRFVREHPLFQSIVVDNIMTIEDIFVRTIFGDTMTNLFVRLPSQQSAFPINTIPLLVVYHPTTHPFATFPVPKPSSSPPSSGRASA
;
A
#
# COMPACT_ATOMS: atom_id res chain seq x y z
N MET A 1 -30.30 -4.28 47.76
CA MET A 1 -31.71 -3.92 47.46
C MET A 1 -31.73 -2.70 46.56
N GLN A 2 -32.86 -2.52 45.87
CA GLN A 2 -33.20 -1.54 44.81
C GLN A 2 -32.77 -0.07 44.95
N GLU A 3 -32.86 0.61 43.79
CA GLU A 3 -33.21 2.04 43.61
C GLU A 3 -32.17 3.11 44.01
N TRP A 4 -32.16 4.34 43.48
CA TRP A 4 -32.52 4.95 42.18
C TRP A 4 -32.22 6.46 42.37
N CYS A 5 -31.47 7.05 41.44
CA CYS A 5 -31.80 8.35 40.80
C CYS A 5 -31.74 9.73 41.55
N VAL A 6 -31.28 10.74 40.78
CA VAL A 6 -31.49 12.22 40.86
C VAL A 6 -30.93 13.02 42.08
N LEU A 7 -30.03 14.01 41.83
CA LEU A 7 -30.36 15.46 41.91
C LEU A 7 -29.21 16.49 41.69
N LYS A 8 -29.53 17.46 40.81
CA LYS A 8 -29.23 18.91 40.78
C LYS A 8 -27.80 19.49 40.79
N VAL A 9 -27.56 20.22 39.69
CA VAL A 9 -26.68 21.37 39.49
C VAL A 9 -26.92 22.52 40.50
N ARG A 10 -25.86 23.14 41.07
CA ARG A 10 -25.79 24.62 41.19
C ARG A 10 -24.38 25.23 41.32
N GLN A 11 -24.28 26.40 40.73
CA GLN A 11 -23.16 27.33 40.48
C GLN A 11 -22.31 27.86 41.67
N SER A 12 -21.01 28.06 41.36
CA SER A 12 -20.23 29.32 41.45
C SER A 12 -19.34 29.70 42.67
N HIS A 13 -18.17 30.25 42.27
CA HIS A 13 -17.44 31.44 42.78
C HIS A 13 -16.11 31.32 43.59
N ARG A 14 -15.05 31.81 42.90
CA ARG A 14 -13.92 32.68 43.33
C ARG A 14 -12.72 32.12 44.13
N CYS A 15 -11.52 32.40 43.56
CA CYS A 15 -10.15 32.32 44.10
C CYS A 15 -9.86 33.44 45.16
N PRO A 16 -8.61 33.66 45.71
CA PRO A 16 -7.29 33.05 45.44
C PRO A 16 -6.33 32.81 46.66
N VAL A 17 -5.03 32.50 46.39
CA VAL A 17 -3.83 32.78 47.26
C VAL A 17 -3.60 31.84 48.49
N ILE A 18 -2.39 31.44 48.95
CA ILE A 18 -0.97 31.43 48.45
C ILE A 18 -0.06 30.51 49.33
N LEU A 19 1.17 30.14 48.86
CA LEU A 19 2.29 29.46 49.57
C LEU A 19 2.04 28.01 50.08
N GLY A 20 2.97 27.04 50.04
CA GLY A 20 4.30 26.94 49.40
C GLY A 20 5.17 25.87 50.09
N CYS A 21 5.69 24.86 49.37
CA CYS A 21 6.75 23.95 49.88
C CYS A 21 7.47 23.18 48.75
N THR A 22 8.68 22.68 49.04
CA THR A 22 9.74 22.31 48.06
C THR A 22 10.03 20.81 47.92
N MET A 23 10.50 20.40 46.72
CA MET A 23 11.11 19.10 46.35
C MET A 23 10.20 17.85 46.51
N VAL A 24 10.03 16.96 45.52
CA VAL A 24 11.03 16.20 44.76
C VAL A 24 10.51 15.88 43.35
N ALA A 25 11.37 15.97 42.34
CA ALA A 25 11.17 15.35 41.01
C ALA A 25 12.14 14.16 40.88
N PRO A 26 11.75 13.04 40.25
CA PRO A 26 11.72 13.01 38.78
C PRO A 26 10.58 12.19 38.16
N LYS A 27 9.82 12.80 37.23
CA LYS A 27 9.05 12.08 36.19
C LYS A 27 8.66 13.01 35.03
N LEU A 28 9.66 13.54 34.33
CA LEU A 28 9.46 14.23 33.06
C LEU A 28 9.96 13.34 31.91
N SER A 29 9.08 12.44 31.45
CA SER A 29 9.33 11.61 30.27
C SER A 29 8.11 11.60 29.35
N GLN A 30 8.30 12.19 28.16
CA GLN A 30 7.51 11.97 26.94
C GLN A 30 5.98 12.10 27.02
N ARG A 31 5.47 13.29 27.40
CA ARG A 31 4.23 13.79 26.79
C ARG A 31 4.51 14.15 25.33
N LEU A 32 3.85 13.46 24.40
CA LEU A 32 3.66 13.95 23.03
C LEU A 32 2.30 14.67 23.01
N ASP A 33 2.28 15.89 22.51
CA ASP A 33 1.18 16.82 22.78
C ASP A 33 -0.19 16.35 22.23
N PRO A 34 -1.30 16.67 22.93
CA PRO A 34 -2.65 16.56 22.38
C PRO A 34 -2.80 17.29 21.03
N PHE A 35 -1.95 18.29 20.79
CA PHE A 35 -1.79 18.99 19.53
C PHE A 35 -1.60 18.06 18.33
N HIS A 36 -0.81 16.97 18.42
CA HIS A 36 -0.59 16.09 17.28
C HIS A 36 -1.80 15.20 16.94
N LEU A 37 -2.54 14.74 17.95
CA LEU A 37 -3.76 13.95 17.75
C LEU A 37 -4.90 14.83 17.24
N PHE A 38 -5.01 16.04 17.78
CA PHE A 38 -5.84 17.12 17.23
C PHE A 38 -5.45 17.37 15.77
N LEU A 39 -4.17 17.62 15.48
CA LEU A 39 -3.68 17.91 14.13
C LEU A 39 -4.00 16.78 13.13
N ALA A 40 -3.91 15.50 13.51
CA ALA A 40 -4.26 14.39 12.61
C ALA A 40 -5.77 14.29 12.34
N ALA A 41 -6.62 14.36 13.39
CA ALA A 41 -8.08 14.33 13.24
C ALA A 41 -8.61 15.60 12.55
N THR A 42 -8.06 16.76 12.89
CA THR A 42 -8.33 18.06 12.26
C THR A 42 -7.79 18.09 10.83
N VAL A 43 -6.65 17.46 10.51
CA VAL A 43 -6.21 17.26 9.11
C VAL A 43 -7.21 16.40 8.36
N PHE A 44 -7.66 15.27 8.90
CA PHE A 44 -8.63 14.40 8.23
C PHE A 44 -9.97 15.13 7.99
N VAL A 45 -10.49 15.83 9.00
CA VAL A 45 -11.75 16.59 8.92
C VAL A 45 -11.63 17.85 8.07
N ILE A 46 -10.51 18.59 8.12
CA ILE A 46 -10.25 19.72 7.22
C ILE A 46 -10.04 19.23 5.79
N PHE A 47 -9.37 18.10 5.58
CA PHE A 47 -9.18 17.53 4.24
C PHE A 47 -10.53 17.15 3.63
N LEU A 48 -11.37 16.41 4.37
CA LEU A 48 -12.76 16.15 3.99
C LEU A 48 -13.56 17.45 3.74
N ALA A 49 -13.57 18.39 4.69
CA ALA A 49 -14.40 19.59 4.62
C ALA A 49 -13.95 20.62 3.59
N ALA A 50 -12.64 20.83 3.42
CA ALA A 50 -12.08 21.72 2.40
C ALA A 50 -12.26 21.12 1.01
N SER A 51 -12.08 19.80 0.84
CA SER A 51 -12.37 19.13 -0.42
C SER A 51 -13.86 19.11 -0.74
N LEU A 52 -14.74 18.83 0.22
CA LEU A 52 -16.20 18.94 0.03
C LEU A 52 -16.60 20.35 -0.41
N ARG A 53 -16.06 21.40 0.21
CA ARG A 53 -16.31 22.80 -0.20
C ARG A 53 -15.76 23.13 -1.59
N TYR A 54 -14.58 22.61 -1.95
CA TYR A 54 -13.96 22.87 -3.25
C TYR A 54 -14.67 22.14 -4.40
N PHE A 55 -15.11 20.89 -4.18
CA PHE A 55 -15.73 20.06 -5.22
C PHE A 55 -17.25 20.22 -5.37
N THR A 56 -17.98 20.66 -4.34
CA THR A 56 -19.43 20.95 -4.45
C THR A 56 -19.75 22.29 -5.12
N GLY A 57 -18.73 23.10 -5.46
CA GLY A 57 -18.89 24.32 -6.25
C GLY A 57 -19.75 25.41 -5.58
N MET A 58 -19.91 25.39 -4.25
CA MET A 58 -20.72 26.37 -3.54
C MET A 58 -20.20 27.80 -3.78
N PRO A 59 -21.04 28.74 -4.24
CA PRO A 59 -20.60 30.10 -4.57
C PRO A 59 -20.17 30.87 -3.32
N ARG A 60 -19.19 31.79 -3.48
CA ARG A 60 -18.75 32.75 -2.45
C ARG A 60 -19.92 33.66 -2.03
N GLN A 61 -20.67 33.29 -1.00
CA GLN A 61 -21.46 34.27 -0.23
C GLN A 61 -20.57 34.98 0.79
N LYS A 62 -20.76 36.30 0.94
CA LYS A 62 -20.04 37.13 1.91
C LYS A 62 -20.20 36.57 3.33
N PRO A 63 -19.16 36.66 4.20
CA PRO A 63 -19.26 36.16 5.56
C PRO A 63 -20.25 37.00 6.38
N ARG A 64 -21.49 36.53 6.49
CA ARG A 64 -22.33 36.87 7.65
C ARG A 64 -21.80 36.10 8.85
N THR A 65 -21.67 36.81 9.96
CA THR A 65 -21.18 36.35 11.26
C THR A 65 -21.82 35.02 11.68
N LEU A 66 -21.10 33.91 11.52
CA LEU A 66 -21.50 32.62 12.05
C LEU A 66 -21.06 32.48 13.51
N THR A 67 -21.55 33.38 14.36
CA THR A 67 -21.46 33.24 15.81
C THR A 67 -22.46 32.20 16.28
N ASN A 68 -22.01 31.25 17.10
CA ASN A 68 -22.83 30.30 17.86
C ASN A 68 -23.69 29.32 17.06
N THR A 69 -23.05 28.42 16.30
CA THR A 69 -23.55 27.02 16.21
C THR A 69 -22.58 26.09 16.93
N ASN A 70 -23.07 25.45 17.99
CA ASN A 70 -22.31 24.49 18.78
C ASN A 70 -22.06 23.22 17.96
N LEU A 71 -20.93 23.19 17.23
CA LEU A 71 -20.38 21.94 16.69
C LEU A 71 -19.84 21.11 17.85
N ARG A 72 -20.73 20.46 18.61
CA ARG A 72 -20.35 19.52 19.68
C ARG A 72 -19.54 18.41 19.04
N LEU A 73 -18.27 18.29 19.46
CA LEU A 73 -17.32 17.32 18.95
C LEU A 73 -17.64 15.90 19.47
N THR A 74 -18.70 15.27 18.95
CA THR A 74 -19.05 13.88 19.29
C THR A 74 -18.05 12.86 18.74
N HIS A 75 -17.06 13.30 17.95
CA HIS A 75 -15.92 12.49 17.50
C HIS A 75 -14.69 12.54 18.43
N HIS A 76 -14.76 13.22 19.59
CA HIS A 76 -13.69 13.18 20.59
C HIS A 76 -13.58 11.85 21.37
N LEU A 77 -14.54 10.92 21.21
CA LEU A 77 -14.72 9.79 22.14
C LEU A 77 -14.20 8.43 21.67
N HIS A 78 -13.55 8.31 20.49
CA HIS A 78 -13.05 7.01 19.98
C HIS A 78 -11.64 7.01 19.35
N LEU A 79 -10.99 8.17 19.19
CA LEU A 79 -9.53 8.21 18.96
C LEU A 79 -8.74 8.24 20.30
N CYS A 80 -9.44 8.43 21.42
CA CYS A 80 -8.88 8.38 22.77
C CYS A 80 -9.02 7.01 23.45
N THR A 81 -9.77 6.06 22.87
CA THR A 81 -10.05 4.75 23.50
C THR A 81 -8.86 3.79 23.48
N ASP A 82 -7.96 3.93 22.49
CA ASP A 82 -6.69 3.19 22.40
C ASP A 82 -5.51 3.90 23.09
N ALA A 83 -5.75 4.98 23.85
CA ALA A 83 -4.73 5.63 24.68
C ALA A 83 -3.89 4.67 25.56
N PRO A 84 -4.42 3.58 26.15
CA PRO A 84 -3.60 2.66 26.93
C PRO A 84 -2.78 1.64 26.12
N ASP A 85 -2.94 1.51 24.79
CA ASP A 85 -2.16 0.58 23.95
C ASP A 85 -1.36 1.26 22.83
N ARG A 86 -0.70 2.38 23.18
CA ARG A 86 0.10 3.21 22.28
C ARG A 86 1.14 2.44 21.43
N ASN A 87 1.64 1.29 21.91
CA ASN A 87 2.66 0.47 21.24
C ASN A 87 2.12 -0.85 20.67
N ARG A 88 0.81 -1.10 20.71
CA ARG A 88 0.18 -2.37 20.28
C ARG A 88 0.73 -3.61 21.01
N CYS A 89 1.01 -3.47 22.31
CA CYS A 89 1.41 -4.59 23.17
C CYS A 89 0.22 -5.30 23.81
N ARG A 90 -0.80 -4.57 24.25
CA ARG A 90 -2.00 -5.18 24.83
C ARG A 90 -2.77 -5.94 23.76
N SER A 91 -2.83 -5.39 22.55
CA SER A 91 -3.46 -6.06 21.41
C SER A 91 -2.69 -7.32 20.97
N LEU A 92 -1.35 -7.34 21.14
CA LEU A 92 -0.53 -8.55 20.95
C LEU A 92 -0.83 -9.63 21.99
N LEU A 93 -0.98 -9.25 23.26
CA LEU A 93 -1.15 -10.17 24.37
C LEU A 93 -2.58 -10.69 24.54
N ASN A 94 -3.61 -9.91 24.18
CA ASN A 94 -4.99 -10.22 24.58
C ASN A 94 -5.78 -11.07 23.59
N ASP A 95 -5.65 -10.84 22.28
CA ASP A 95 -6.60 -11.38 21.30
C ASP A 95 -6.02 -11.51 19.88
N GLY A 96 -6.62 -12.38 19.08
CA GLY A 96 -6.17 -12.64 17.71
C GLY A 96 -6.83 -13.89 17.09
N TRP A 97 -6.40 -14.22 15.87
CA TRP A 97 -6.92 -15.36 15.12
C TRP A 97 -5.88 -16.01 14.20
N TRP A 98 -6.12 -17.28 13.85
CA TRP A 98 -5.39 -17.94 12.77
C TRP A 98 -5.89 -17.44 11.41
N ILE A 99 -4.98 -16.93 10.58
CA ILE A 99 -5.30 -16.54 9.19
C ILE A 99 -5.15 -17.71 8.21
N ASP A 100 -4.45 -18.80 8.57
CA ASP A 100 -4.35 -20.02 7.76
C ASP A 100 -4.77 -21.29 8.50
N SER A 101 -5.35 -22.24 7.75
CA SER A 101 -5.79 -23.55 8.25
C SER A 101 -4.64 -24.52 8.61
N LYS A 102 -3.39 -24.12 8.42
CA LYS A 102 -2.19 -24.89 8.81
C LYS A 102 -1.50 -24.29 10.04
N PHE A 103 -2.14 -23.32 10.71
CA PHE A 103 -1.70 -22.73 11.98
C PHE A 103 -0.28 -22.16 11.96
N LYS A 104 0.15 -21.61 10.81
CA LYS A 104 1.50 -21.02 10.64
C LYS A 104 1.55 -19.54 10.99
N ASN A 105 0.45 -18.83 10.74
CA ASN A 105 0.34 -17.38 10.80
C ASN A 105 -0.77 -17.02 11.80
N TRP A 106 -0.34 -16.56 12.99
CA TRP A 106 -1.24 -15.91 13.95
C TRP A 106 -1.32 -14.42 13.64
N GLN A 107 -2.52 -13.86 13.69
CA GLN A 107 -2.77 -12.43 13.53
C GLN A 107 -3.32 -11.88 14.86
N PRO A 108 -2.52 -11.11 15.63
CA PRO A 108 -3.05 -10.37 16.77
C PRO A 108 -3.96 -9.23 16.33
N THR A 109 -4.80 -8.73 17.22
CA THR A 109 -5.69 -7.62 16.87
C THR A 109 -4.87 -6.35 16.53
N GLY A 110 -5.06 -5.82 15.32
CA GLY A 110 -4.55 -4.51 14.91
C GLY A 110 -3.04 -4.28 14.80
N CYS A 111 -2.18 -5.30 14.89
CA CYS A 111 -0.75 -5.16 14.63
C CYS A 111 -0.13 -6.37 13.90
N THR A 112 1.07 -6.18 13.32
CA THR A 112 1.84 -7.23 12.64
C THR A 112 3.01 -7.71 13.49
N MET A 113 3.12 -9.02 13.66
CA MET A 113 4.23 -9.66 14.36
C MET A 113 5.46 -9.84 13.46
N GLN A 114 6.61 -9.95 14.11
CA GLN A 114 7.84 -10.50 13.53
C GLN A 114 7.88 -12.01 13.78
N THR A 115 8.16 -12.79 12.73
CA THR A 115 8.60 -14.18 12.90
C THR A 115 10.07 -14.18 13.30
N TYR A 116 10.38 -14.71 14.48
CA TYR A 116 11.76 -14.84 14.95
C TYR A 116 12.40 -16.14 14.44
N ASN A 117 13.63 -16.04 13.94
CA ASN A 117 14.54 -17.17 13.71
C ASN A 117 15.60 -17.23 14.83
N SER A 118 16.38 -18.32 14.89
CA SER A 118 17.41 -18.52 15.93
C SER A 118 18.33 -17.30 16.10
N ASP A 119 18.94 -16.79 15.01
CA ASP A 119 19.82 -15.61 15.05
C ASP A 119 19.15 -14.38 15.68
N ALA A 120 17.87 -14.12 15.37
CA ALA A 120 17.13 -12.99 15.92
C ALA A 120 16.79 -13.17 17.40
N VAL A 121 16.58 -14.42 17.86
CA VAL A 121 16.40 -14.72 19.29
C VAL A 121 17.72 -14.55 20.03
N VAL A 122 18.81 -15.12 19.54
CA VAL A 122 20.17 -14.98 20.12
C VAL A 122 20.60 -13.51 20.17
N LYS A 123 20.24 -12.70 19.17
CA LYS A 123 20.51 -11.26 19.20
C LYS A 123 19.73 -10.50 20.28
N CYS A 124 18.55 -10.98 20.69
CA CYS A 124 17.73 -10.35 21.73
C CYS A 124 18.03 -10.88 23.15
N LEU A 125 18.27 -12.19 23.28
CA LEU A 125 18.37 -12.91 24.56
C LEU A 125 19.76 -13.51 24.81
N GLY A 126 20.75 -13.22 23.97
CA GLY A 126 22.11 -13.74 24.13
C GLY A 126 22.75 -13.28 25.45
N ASN A 127 23.40 -14.20 26.14
CA ASN A 127 23.99 -14.04 27.47
C ASN A 127 22.97 -13.80 28.59
N THR A 128 21.77 -14.39 28.49
CA THR A 128 20.74 -14.28 29.53
C THR A 128 20.17 -15.62 29.98
N HIS A 129 19.53 -15.60 31.16
CA HIS A 129 18.66 -16.67 31.63
C HIS A 129 17.21 -16.39 31.20
N VAL A 130 16.50 -17.45 30.82
CA VAL A 130 15.08 -17.48 30.48
C VAL A 130 14.45 -18.55 31.39
N LEU A 131 13.60 -18.14 32.32
CA LEU A 131 13.07 -19.00 33.36
C LEU A 131 11.55 -19.16 33.25
N TYR A 132 11.09 -20.40 33.32
CA TYR A 132 9.68 -20.78 33.27
C TYR A 132 9.34 -21.57 34.55
N ILE A 133 8.33 -21.17 35.31
CA ILE A 133 7.93 -21.82 36.56
C ILE A 133 6.45 -22.19 36.48
N GLY A 134 6.13 -23.46 36.68
CA GLY A 134 4.74 -23.91 36.69
C GLY A 134 4.56 -25.41 36.43
N ASP A 135 3.50 -25.72 35.67
CA ASP A 135 3.09 -27.10 35.34
C ASP A 135 3.56 -27.58 33.95
N SER A 136 2.94 -28.66 33.46
CA SER A 136 3.30 -29.29 32.20
C SER A 136 3.01 -28.46 30.95
N VAL A 137 2.08 -27.49 31.02
CA VAL A 137 1.78 -26.54 29.93
C VAL A 137 2.94 -25.54 29.82
N ILE A 138 3.34 -24.96 30.94
CA ILE A 138 4.45 -24.00 31.04
C ILE A 138 5.77 -24.63 30.60
N ARG A 139 6.00 -25.91 30.97
CA ARG A 139 7.13 -26.70 30.46
C ARG A 139 7.13 -26.83 28.93
N GLN A 140 5.97 -27.07 28.32
CA GLN A 140 5.86 -27.21 26.86
C GLN A 140 6.10 -25.88 26.13
N GLN A 141 5.71 -24.76 26.73
CA GLN A 141 6.02 -23.43 26.22
C GLN A 141 7.52 -23.12 26.23
N LEU A 142 8.24 -23.53 27.28
CA LEU A 142 9.71 -23.44 27.29
C LEU A 142 10.30 -24.29 26.16
N PHE A 143 9.78 -25.50 25.94
CA PHE A 143 10.28 -26.40 24.90
C PHE A 143 10.13 -25.78 23.49
N GLY A 144 8.95 -25.23 23.16
CA GLY A 144 8.74 -24.52 21.89
C GLY A 144 9.59 -23.24 21.74
N MET A 145 10.00 -22.61 22.84
CA MET A 145 10.97 -21.50 22.84
C MET A 145 12.41 -21.97 22.62
N ALA A 146 12.81 -23.07 23.26
CA ALA A 146 14.16 -23.63 23.18
C ALA A 146 14.43 -24.28 21.81
N GLU A 147 13.53 -25.12 21.30
CA GLU A 147 13.63 -25.78 20.00
C GLU A 147 13.67 -24.78 18.82
N LYS A 148 13.07 -23.59 19.01
CA LYS A 148 13.13 -22.46 18.06
C LYS A 148 14.51 -21.81 17.96
N VAL A 149 15.32 -21.89 19.02
CA VAL A 149 16.73 -21.47 19.01
C VAL A 149 17.62 -22.61 18.51
N ASP A 150 17.40 -23.82 19.00
CA ASP A 150 18.20 -25.00 18.66
C ASP A 150 17.32 -26.26 18.64
N ALA A 151 17.00 -26.71 17.43
CA ALA A 151 16.14 -27.87 17.18
C ALA A 151 16.77 -29.22 17.63
N ASN A 152 18.01 -29.22 18.12
CA ASN A 152 18.67 -30.41 18.66
C ASN A 152 18.50 -30.55 20.18
N ILE A 153 17.86 -29.59 20.86
CA ILE A 153 17.60 -29.65 22.31
C ILE A 153 16.70 -30.85 22.62
N VAL A 154 17.17 -31.75 23.49
CA VAL A 154 16.44 -32.96 23.87
C VAL A 154 15.38 -32.61 24.92
N THR A 155 14.15 -32.40 24.48
CA THR A 155 12.99 -32.07 25.31
C THR A 155 12.32 -33.28 25.99
N LYS A 156 12.83 -34.50 25.75
CA LYS A 156 12.34 -35.75 26.35
C LYS A 156 13.03 -36.06 27.68
N GLY A 157 12.25 -36.37 28.71
CA GLY A 157 12.73 -36.75 30.03
C GLY A 157 11.60 -37.07 31.01
N GLU A 158 11.92 -37.18 32.30
CA GLU A 158 10.93 -37.26 33.39
C GLU A 158 9.95 -36.07 33.34
N LYS A 159 8.68 -36.34 33.64
CA LYS A 159 7.59 -35.39 33.38
C LYS A 159 7.46 -34.26 34.42
N HIS A 160 7.78 -34.55 35.68
CA HIS A 160 7.53 -33.69 36.84
C HIS A 160 8.85 -33.33 37.53
N SER A 161 9.80 -32.79 36.78
CA SER A 161 11.11 -32.38 37.28
C SER A 161 11.56 -31.09 36.61
N ASP A 162 12.50 -30.41 37.26
CA ASP A 162 13.18 -29.26 36.68
C ASP A 162 13.95 -29.66 35.41
N ARG A 163 14.19 -28.66 34.55
CA ARG A 163 14.95 -28.79 33.30
C ARG A 163 15.87 -27.59 33.13
N VAL A 164 17.09 -27.84 32.66
CA VAL A 164 18.04 -26.81 32.28
C VAL A 164 18.62 -27.18 30.92
N PHE A 165 18.60 -26.24 29.99
CA PHE A 165 19.22 -26.36 28.68
C PHE A 165 20.09 -25.12 28.42
N THR A 166 21.26 -25.29 27.82
CA THR A 166 22.10 -24.15 27.41
C THR A 166 22.42 -24.29 25.93
N SER A 167 22.07 -23.30 25.13
CA SER A 167 22.45 -23.21 23.71
C SER A 167 22.64 -21.75 23.31
N SER A 168 23.63 -21.49 22.45
CA SER A 168 23.92 -20.16 21.90
C SER A 168 24.05 -19.03 22.93
N SER A 169 24.66 -19.33 24.08
CA SER A 169 24.80 -18.44 25.25
C SER A 169 23.48 -18.00 25.90
N ILE A 170 22.38 -18.74 25.69
CA ILE A 170 21.13 -18.60 26.43
C ILE A 170 20.97 -19.82 27.35
N THR A 171 20.60 -19.58 28.61
CA THR A 171 20.23 -20.64 29.55
C THR A 171 18.71 -20.66 29.71
N PHE A 172 18.10 -21.76 29.29
CA PHE A 172 16.67 -22.02 29.42
C PHE A 172 16.42 -22.92 30.62
N GLU A 173 15.66 -22.43 31.59
CA GLU A 173 15.35 -23.14 32.83
C GLU A 173 13.83 -23.31 32.97
N PHE A 174 13.40 -24.52 33.32
CA PHE A 174 12.05 -24.80 33.77
C PHE A 174 12.10 -25.36 35.20
N TRP A 175 11.31 -24.78 36.09
CA TRP A 175 11.14 -25.26 37.47
C TRP A 175 9.73 -25.85 37.64
N TRP A 176 9.67 -27.07 38.16
CA TRP A 176 8.42 -27.79 38.39
C TRP A 176 7.78 -27.33 39.72
N ASP A 177 7.02 -26.24 39.66
CA ASP A 177 6.26 -25.72 40.79
C ASP A 177 4.83 -25.34 40.34
N PRO A 178 3.94 -26.33 40.14
CA PRO A 178 2.57 -26.09 39.69
C PRO A 178 1.70 -25.32 40.71
N PHE A 179 2.19 -25.11 41.94
CA PHE A 179 1.48 -24.41 43.02
C PHE A 179 2.12 -23.04 43.37
N LEU A 180 3.21 -22.64 42.70
CA LEU A 180 3.98 -21.41 42.97
C LEU A 180 4.28 -21.18 44.46
N ASN A 181 4.65 -22.26 45.16
CA ASN A 181 4.86 -22.27 46.61
C ASN A 181 6.17 -22.96 47.07
N ALA A 182 7.02 -23.40 46.14
CA ALA A 182 8.35 -23.87 46.48
C ALA A 182 9.22 -22.73 47.02
N SER A 183 10.15 -23.04 47.94
CA SER A 183 11.02 -22.04 48.57
C SER A 183 11.84 -21.24 47.55
N HIS A 184 12.42 -21.91 46.55
CA HIS A 184 13.17 -21.25 45.49
C HIS A 184 12.31 -20.32 44.61
N THR A 185 11.04 -20.66 44.37
CA THR A 185 10.09 -19.79 43.67
C THR A 185 9.78 -18.55 44.50
N ILE A 186 9.56 -18.73 45.81
CA ILE A 186 9.32 -17.62 46.75
C ILE A 186 10.55 -16.71 46.85
N ASP A 187 11.77 -17.26 46.85
CA ASP A 187 13.01 -16.48 46.85
C ASP A 187 13.17 -15.62 45.59
N ILE A 188 12.81 -16.15 44.41
CA ILE A 188 12.74 -15.34 43.17
C ILE A 188 11.67 -14.25 43.28
N LEU A 189 10.44 -14.59 43.70
CA LEU A 189 9.33 -13.63 43.77
C LEU A 189 9.53 -12.53 44.84
N ASN A 190 10.39 -12.77 45.83
CA ASN A 190 10.82 -11.77 46.80
C ASN A 190 12.03 -10.93 46.34
N GLY A 191 12.61 -11.19 45.16
CA GLY A 191 13.79 -10.49 44.65
C GLY A 191 15.10 -10.84 45.38
N VAL A 192 15.15 -11.93 46.14
CA VAL A 192 16.33 -12.33 46.95
C VAL A 192 17.16 -13.46 46.32
N ALA A 193 16.78 -13.91 45.12
CA ALA A 193 17.48 -14.96 44.40
C ALA A 193 18.88 -14.54 43.91
N LYS A 194 19.77 -15.53 43.76
CA LYS A 194 21.18 -15.33 43.38
C LYS A 194 21.41 -14.92 41.91
N PHE A 195 20.38 -15.01 41.08
CA PHE A 195 20.41 -14.64 39.67
C PHE A 195 19.10 -13.98 39.28
N ARG A 196 19.14 -13.18 38.21
CA ARG A 196 17.98 -12.44 37.69
C ARG A 196 17.68 -12.85 36.25
N PRO A 197 16.57 -13.57 35.97
CA PRO A 197 16.17 -13.91 34.61
C PRO A 197 15.82 -12.67 33.77
N SER A 198 16.12 -12.75 32.47
CA SER A 198 15.75 -11.70 31.49
C SER A 198 14.27 -11.77 31.08
N LEU A 199 13.71 -12.97 31.15
CA LEU A 199 12.31 -13.31 30.91
C LEU A 199 11.94 -14.37 31.96
N LEU A 200 10.93 -14.08 32.77
CA LEU A 200 10.31 -14.98 33.72
C LEU A 200 8.86 -15.24 33.29
N VAL A 201 8.49 -16.50 33.10
CA VAL A 201 7.10 -16.93 32.86
C VAL A 201 6.63 -17.75 34.05
N LEU A 202 5.51 -17.35 34.64
CA LEU A 202 4.86 -18.01 35.78
C LEU A 202 3.53 -18.59 35.32
N GLY A 203 3.16 -19.80 35.72
CA GLY A 203 1.82 -20.34 35.43
C GLY A 203 1.34 -21.37 36.43
N THR A 204 0.05 -21.29 36.77
CA THR A 204 -0.63 -22.18 37.72
C THR A 204 -2.14 -22.11 37.56
N GLY A 205 -2.85 -23.19 37.92
CA GLY A 205 -4.32 -23.22 37.97
C GLY A 205 -4.89 -24.63 37.81
N LEU A 206 -4.50 -25.32 36.74
CA LEU A 206 -5.00 -26.66 36.42
C LEU A 206 -4.73 -27.67 37.54
N TRP A 207 -3.59 -27.57 38.22
CA TRP A 207 -3.24 -28.43 39.37
C TRP A 207 -4.09 -28.16 40.62
N TYR A 208 -4.46 -26.90 40.89
CA TYR A 208 -5.39 -26.58 41.98
C TYR A 208 -6.75 -27.25 41.75
N LEU A 209 -7.30 -27.16 40.54
CA LEU A 209 -8.58 -27.79 40.20
C LEU A 209 -8.50 -29.32 40.12
N ASN A 210 -7.36 -29.88 39.71
CA ASN A 210 -7.22 -31.33 39.53
C ASN A 210 -6.90 -32.09 40.84
N TYR A 211 -6.44 -31.42 41.91
CA TYR A 211 -6.02 -32.06 43.16
C TYR A 211 -6.71 -31.55 44.43
N LEU A 212 -7.37 -30.38 44.40
CA LEU A 212 -8.19 -29.86 45.51
C LEU A 212 -9.66 -29.82 45.07
N GLU A 213 -10.57 -30.19 45.97
CA GLU A 213 -11.98 -30.38 45.60
C GLU A 213 -12.77 -29.05 45.60
N GLY A 214 -13.68 -28.91 44.63
CA GLY A 214 -14.72 -27.88 44.62
C GLY A 214 -14.23 -26.44 44.75
N SER A 215 -14.78 -25.71 45.72
CA SER A 215 -14.46 -24.31 46.02
C SER A 215 -13.03 -24.09 46.48
N ASP A 216 -12.42 -25.10 47.09
CA ASP A 216 -11.21 -24.93 47.90
C ASP A 216 -9.99 -24.81 46.99
N GLY A 217 -9.98 -25.53 45.86
CA GLY A 217 -8.98 -25.34 44.79
C GLY A 217 -9.00 -23.94 44.20
N LEU A 218 -10.19 -23.39 43.91
CA LEU A 218 -10.32 -22.03 43.36
C LEU A 218 -9.94 -20.96 44.40
N ALA A 219 -10.33 -21.13 45.67
CA ALA A 219 -10.00 -20.20 46.75
C ALA A 219 -8.49 -20.20 47.05
N ALA A 220 -7.87 -21.38 47.15
CA ALA A 220 -6.43 -21.51 47.36
C ALA A 220 -5.62 -20.91 46.20
N TRP A 221 -6.02 -21.18 44.95
CA TRP A 221 -5.39 -20.57 43.77
C TRP A 221 -5.51 -19.03 43.77
N LYS A 222 -6.69 -18.47 44.10
CA LYS A 222 -6.87 -17.01 44.19
C LYS A 222 -5.90 -16.37 45.19
N SER A 223 -5.76 -16.94 46.38
CA SER A 223 -4.81 -16.46 47.40
C SER A 223 -3.36 -16.44 46.91
N ILE A 224 -2.98 -17.43 46.09
CA ILE A 224 -1.63 -17.56 45.52
C ILE A 224 -1.43 -16.51 44.42
N ILE A 225 -2.40 -16.35 43.52
CA ILE A 225 -2.39 -15.30 42.49
C ILE A 225 -2.33 -13.91 43.12
N ASP A 226 -3.12 -13.61 44.14
CA ASP A 226 -3.12 -12.29 44.78
C ASP A 226 -1.75 -11.97 45.39
N ARG A 227 -1.10 -12.94 46.05
CA ARG A 227 0.28 -12.80 46.54
C ARG A 227 1.26 -12.57 45.39
N THR A 228 1.21 -13.43 44.37
CA THR A 228 2.13 -13.36 43.22
C THR A 228 1.98 -12.05 42.46
N VAL A 229 0.76 -11.60 42.16
CA VAL A 229 0.47 -10.31 41.51
C VAL A 229 0.99 -9.16 42.37
N HIS A 230 0.74 -9.17 43.68
CA HIS A 230 1.27 -8.13 44.58
C HIS A 230 2.80 -8.04 44.58
N GLN A 231 3.51 -9.17 44.48
CA GLN A 231 4.98 -9.19 44.37
C GLN A 231 5.46 -8.67 43.01
N ILE A 232 4.88 -9.14 41.90
CA ILE A 232 5.37 -8.83 40.53
C ILE A 232 4.86 -7.49 39.97
N SER A 233 3.80 -6.90 40.54
CA SER A 233 3.32 -5.56 40.17
C SER A 233 4.01 -4.45 40.97
N ASN A 234 4.63 -4.77 42.11
CA ASN A 234 5.36 -3.81 42.94
C ASN A 234 6.66 -3.36 42.22
N PRO A 235 6.80 -2.08 41.81
CA PRO A 235 7.94 -1.64 41.00
C PRO A 235 9.31 -1.76 41.67
N THR A 236 9.38 -1.78 43.00
CA THR A 236 10.67 -1.95 43.71
C THR A 236 11.12 -3.40 43.73
N ILE A 237 10.19 -4.36 43.85
CA ILE A 237 10.52 -5.80 43.92
C ILE A 237 10.63 -6.38 42.51
N ALA A 238 9.69 -6.05 41.62
CA ALA A 238 9.67 -6.53 40.23
C ALA A 238 10.96 -6.25 39.45
N ALA A 239 11.63 -5.14 39.79
CA ALA A 239 12.93 -4.78 39.23
C ALA A 239 14.05 -5.74 39.64
N ASP A 240 13.95 -6.45 40.76
CA ASP A 240 14.94 -7.43 41.20
C ASP A 240 14.56 -8.86 40.79
N ILE A 241 13.25 -9.16 40.67
CA ILE A 241 12.73 -10.47 40.19
C ILE A 241 13.22 -10.82 38.77
N ALA A 242 12.99 -9.94 37.78
CA ALA A 242 13.34 -10.22 36.39
C ALA A 242 13.48 -8.92 35.56
N ALA A 243 13.93 -9.03 34.30
CA ALA A 243 13.83 -7.91 33.35
C ALA A 243 12.47 -7.85 32.63
N THR A 244 11.72 -8.95 32.62
CA THR A 244 10.35 -9.04 32.11
C THR A 244 9.67 -10.22 32.79
N ILE A 245 8.50 -9.98 33.40
CA ILE A 245 7.71 -10.99 34.11
C ILE A 245 6.38 -11.16 33.35
N VAL A 246 5.99 -12.39 33.10
CA VAL A 246 4.74 -12.75 32.42
C VAL A 246 4.01 -13.79 33.27
N LEU A 247 2.74 -13.55 33.52
CA LEU A 247 1.85 -14.50 34.20
C LEU A 247 0.98 -15.16 33.13
N ALA A 248 1.10 -16.47 32.95
CA ALA A 248 0.31 -17.23 31.99
C ALA A 248 -1.18 -17.22 32.36
N PRO A 249 -2.10 -17.15 31.38
CA PRO A 249 -3.50 -17.49 31.60
C PRO A 249 -3.63 -18.98 32.00
N VAL A 250 -4.77 -19.35 32.58
CA VAL A 250 -5.09 -20.76 32.81
C VAL A 250 -5.56 -21.35 31.48
N GLU A 251 -4.82 -22.31 30.93
CA GLU A 251 -5.10 -22.85 29.60
C GLU A 251 -6.51 -23.46 29.50
N THR A 252 -7.24 -23.12 28.43
CA THR A 252 -8.60 -23.64 28.15
C THR A 252 -8.51 -25.06 27.56
N PRO A 253 -8.88 -26.14 28.27
CA PRO A 253 -8.73 -27.50 27.77
C PRO A 253 -9.77 -27.86 26.72
N LYS A 254 -9.45 -28.79 25.81
CA LYS A 254 -10.45 -29.43 24.95
C LYS A 254 -11.19 -30.52 25.71
N TYR A 255 -12.23 -30.12 26.46
CA TYR A 255 -13.01 -30.98 27.38
C TYR A 255 -13.48 -32.32 26.80
N THR A 256 -13.75 -32.41 25.50
CA THR A 256 -14.16 -33.64 24.81
C THR A 256 -13.07 -34.70 24.70
N LEU A 257 -11.79 -34.32 24.82
CA LEU A 257 -10.62 -35.20 24.75
C LEU A 257 -10.04 -35.54 26.14
N LEU A 258 -10.39 -34.76 27.17
CA LEU A 258 -10.03 -35.08 28.56
C LEU A 258 -10.55 -36.46 28.98
N ASN A 259 -9.75 -37.22 29.73
CA ASN A 259 -10.20 -38.45 30.38
C ASN A 259 -11.29 -38.18 31.45
N SER A 260 -12.01 -39.21 31.89
CA SER A 260 -13.16 -39.08 32.81
C SER A 260 -12.81 -38.36 34.11
N THR A 261 -11.67 -38.67 34.73
CA THR A 261 -11.21 -38.06 35.98
C THR A 261 -10.85 -36.58 35.82
N ARG A 262 -10.17 -36.21 34.74
CA ARG A 262 -9.86 -34.80 34.44
C ARG A 262 -11.12 -34.03 34.08
N ARG A 263 -12.04 -34.63 33.31
CA ARG A 263 -13.29 -34.00 32.88
C ARG A 263 -14.24 -33.67 34.04
N SER A 264 -14.24 -34.44 35.13
CA SER A 264 -15.04 -34.13 36.32
C SER A 264 -14.41 -33.07 37.23
N ARG A 265 -13.10 -32.82 37.13
CA ARG A 265 -12.35 -31.87 37.97
C ARG A 265 -12.07 -30.52 37.28
N LEU A 266 -11.65 -30.57 36.02
CA LEU A 266 -11.40 -29.42 35.16
C LEU A 266 -12.74 -28.98 34.51
N SER A 267 -13.64 -28.40 35.30
CA SER A 267 -14.91 -27.89 34.78
C SER A 267 -14.71 -26.59 33.98
N PRO A 268 -15.48 -26.36 32.90
CA PRO A 268 -15.40 -25.13 32.12
C PRO A 268 -15.61 -23.87 32.96
N SER A 269 -16.61 -23.88 33.84
CA SER A 269 -16.96 -22.75 34.70
C SER A 269 -15.86 -22.37 35.68
N ASN A 270 -15.09 -23.33 36.19
CA ASN A 270 -13.97 -23.03 37.09
C ASN A 270 -12.79 -22.40 36.33
N ILE A 271 -12.50 -22.86 35.11
CA ILE A 271 -11.41 -22.33 34.28
C ILE A 271 -11.76 -20.95 33.70
N GLU A 272 -13.02 -20.75 33.30
CA GLU A 272 -13.57 -19.43 32.96
C GLU A 272 -13.45 -18.47 34.15
N ALA A 273 -13.92 -18.87 35.34
CA ALA A 273 -13.81 -18.06 36.56
C ALA A 273 -12.36 -17.78 36.98
N MET A 274 -11.39 -18.64 36.65
CA MET A 274 -9.95 -18.36 36.84
C MET A 274 -9.45 -17.31 35.83
N ASN A 275 -9.75 -17.46 34.54
CA ASN A 275 -9.31 -16.52 33.52
C ASN A 275 -9.95 -15.14 33.68
N ASP A 276 -11.24 -15.07 34.04
CA ASP A 276 -11.93 -13.83 34.41
C ASP A 276 -11.27 -13.17 35.64
N TYR A 277 -10.84 -13.97 36.62
CA TYR A 277 -10.15 -13.46 37.80
C TYR A 277 -8.80 -12.82 37.45
N LEU A 278 -8.02 -13.47 36.56
CA LEU A 278 -6.77 -12.95 36.00
C LEU A 278 -7.00 -11.71 35.13
N PHE A 279 -8.09 -11.66 34.37
CA PHE A 279 -8.38 -10.55 33.44
C PHE A 279 -8.55 -9.20 34.16
N ARG A 280 -8.91 -9.21 35.44
CA ARG A 280 -8.93 -8.01 36.29
C ARG A 280 -7.55 -7.37 36.48
N TYR A 281 -6.47 -8.18 36.43
CA TYR A 281 -5.08 -7.76 36.60
C TYR A 281 -4.35 -7.43 35.29
N LYS A 282 -5.01 -7.53 34.12
CA LYS A 282 -4.43 -7.29 32.78
C LYS A 282 -3.77 -5.90 32.58
N ASP A 283 -4.15 -4.95 33.43
CA ASP A 283 -3.68 -3.57 33.42
C ASP A 283 -2.45 -3.37 34.34
N GLU A 284 -2.22 -4.31 35.27
CA GLU A 284 -1.15 -4.31 36.27
C GLU A 284 0.01 -5.25 35.92
N VAL A 285 -0.30 -6.40 35.31
CA VAL A 285 0.68 -7.45 34.95
C VAL A 285 0.45 -7.95 33.54
N PHE A 286 1.51 -8.48 32.91
CA PHE A 286 1.45 -8.96 31.53
C PHE A 286 0.92 -10.40 31.49
N ILE A 287 -0.31 -10.57 30.97
CA ILE A 287 -0.97 -11.87 30.80
C ILE A 287 -1.31 -12.10 29.31
N PRO A 288 -0.73 -13.12 28.65
CA PRO A 288 -0.95 -13.39 27.23
C PRO A 288 -2.24 -14.22 26.99
N PHE A 289 -3.42 -13.65 27.21
CA PHE A 289 -4.72 -14.30 26.91
C PHE A 289 -4.86 -14.78 25.45
N ALA A 290 -4.09 -14.21 24.51
CA ALA A 290 -3.96 -14.68 23.14
C ALA A 290 -3.51 -16.16 23.05
N TRP A 291 -2.82 -16.70 24.06
CA TRP A 291 -2.50 -18.12 24.14
C TRP A 291 -3.75 -19.01 24.26
N ASN A 292 -4.72 -18.61 25.07
CA ASN A 292 -6.01 -19.30 25.16
C ASN A 292 -6.76 -19.21 23.84
N ARG A 293 -6.75 -18.04 23.19
CA ARG A 293 -7.31 -17.86 21.84
C ARG A 293 -6.67 -18.78 20.79
N MET A 294 -5.35 -18.97 20.83
CA MET A 294 -4.66 -19.90 19.93
C MET A 294 -5.15 -21.33 20.07
N VAL A 295 -5.25 -21.85 21.31
CA VAL A 295 -5.65 -23.24 21.59
C VAL A 295 -7.16 -23.48 21.37
N GLU A 296 -8.00 -22.51 21.75
CA GLU A 296 -9.46 -22.53 21.51
C GLU A 296 -9.79 -22.68 20.01
N GLN A 297 -8.99 -22.02 19.15
CA GLN A 297 -9.14 -22.07 17.69
C GLN A 297 -8.40 -23.24 17.02
N SER A 298 -7.60 -24.04 17.76
CA SER A 298 -6.83 -25.18 17.22
C SER A 298 -7.14 -26.53 17.91
N PRO A 299 -8.43 -26.90 18.12
CA PRO A 299 -8.81 -28.08 18.90
C PRO A 299 -8.42 -29.43 18.27
N SER A 300 -7.93 -29.43 17.02
CA SER A 300 -7.41 -30.60 16.31
C SER A 300 -5.92 -30.85 16.52
N LEU A 301 -5.21 -29.97 17.25
CA LEU A 301 -3.77 -30.06 17.50
C LEU A 301 -3.43 -30.55 18.92
N THR A 302 -4.33 -31.27 19.58
CA THR A 302 -4.08 -31.90 20.90
C THR A 302 -4.72 -33.28 20.94
N ASP A 303 -4.01 -34.25 21.54
CA ASP A 303 -4.49 -35.63 21.70
C ASP A 303 -5.21 -35.85 23.04
N ASP A 304 -4.71 -35.24 24.13
CA ASP A 304 -5.25 -35.40 25.49
C ASP A 304 -6.13 -34.23 25.97
N GLY A 305 -6.30 -33.21 25.12
CA GLY A 305 -7.07 -32.01 25.39
C GLY A 305 -6.38 -30.97 26.26
N LEU A 306 -5.09 -31.14 26.58
CA LEU A 306 -4.27 -30.18 27.32
C LEU A 306 -2.98 -29.87 26.55
N HIS A 307 -2.22 -30.89 26.17
CA HIS A 307 -0.94 -30.68 25.51
C HIS A 307 -1.16 -30.47 24.01
N PHE A 308 -0.92 -29.26 23.52
CA PHE A 308 -1.06 -28.89 22.11
C PHE A 308 0.26 -29.12 21.34
N ALA A 309 0.19 -29.35 20.03
CA ALA A 309 1.37 -29.62 19.20
C ALA A 309 2.38 -28.47 19.21
N ASP A 310 3.66 -28.79 19.00
CA ASP A 310 4.79 -27.87 19.17
C ASP A 310 4.74 -26.62 18.27
N ILE A 311 3.97 -26.66 17.17
CA ILE A 311 3.65 -25.49 16.35
C ILE A 311 2.92 -24.40 17.14
N ILE A 312 2.02 -24.78 18.06
CA ILE A 312 1.32 -23.85 18.96
C ILE A 312 2.28 -23.30 20.01
N ALA A 313 3.06 -24.16 20.68
CA ALA A 313 4.05 -23.71 21.66
C ALA A 313 5.09 -22.76 21.05
N THR A 314 5.57 -23.04 19.83
CA THR A 314 6.46 -22.16 19.05
C THR A 314 5.81 -20.81 18.73
N LYS A 315 4.49 -20.78 18.53
CA LYS A 315 3.73 -19.54 18.25
C LYS A 315 3.40 -18.75 19.53
N GLN A 316 3.16 -19.44 20.63
CA GLN A 316 3.08 -18.84 21.97
C GLN A 316 4.44 -18.21 22.35
N ALA A 317 5.56 -18.84 21.99
CA ALA A 317 6.91 -18.25 22.11
C ALA A 317 7.14 -17.04 21.18
N ASP A 318 6.63 -17.06 19.94
CA ASP A 318 6.64 -15.87 19.07
C ASP A 318 5.93 -14.67 19.74
N ILE A 319 4.83 -14.85 20.48
CA ILE A 319 4.16 -13.76 21.23
C ILE A 319 5.11 -13.13 22.25
N LEU A 320 5.82 -13.94 23.06
CA LEU A 320 6.75 -13.44 24.07
C LEU A 320 7.97 -12.75 23.47
N LEU A 321 8.50 -13.30 22.38
CA LEU A 321 9.61 -12.68 21.63
C LEU A 321 9.18 -11.34 21.05
N ASN A 322 7.98 -11.26 20.45
CA ASN A 322 7.43 -9.99 19.98
C ASN A 322 7.23 -8.99 21.14
N PHE A 323 6.75 -9.46 22.28
CA PHE A 323 6.56 -8.61 23.47
C PHE A 323 7.89 -8.06 24.04
N LYS A 324 8.92 -8.91 24.14
CA LYS A 324 10.22 -8.59 24.75
C LYS A 324 11.17 -7.84 23.81
N CYS A 325 11.21 -8.24 22.55
CA CYS A 325 12.31 -7.92 21.64
C CYS A 325 11.97 -6.85 20.59
N ASN A 326 10.69 -6.66 20.22
CA ASN A 326 10.33 -5.78 19.10
C ASN A 326 10.76 -4.33 19.34
N ASP A 327 10.68 -3.82 20.56
CA ASP A 327 11.06 -2.43 20.83
C ASP A 327 12.59 -2.19 20.78
N GLN A 328 13.38 -3.27 20.84
CA GLN A 328 14.85 -3.23 20.73
C GLN A 328 15.33 -3.31 19.26
N LEU A 329 14.42 -3.54 18.31
CA LEU A 329 14.76 -3.59 16.88
C LEU A 329 15.24 -2.22 16.37
N PRO A 330 16.15 -2.18 15.38
CA PRO A 330 16.60 -0.93 14.78
C PRO A 330 15.43 -0.05 14.32
N LYS A 331 15.39 1.20 14.80
CA LYS A 331 14.33 2.18 14.50
C LYS A 331 14.55 2.90 13.16
N GLN A 332 14.91 2.13 12.14
CA GLN A 332 15.25 2.58 10.79
C GLN A 332 14.41 1.81 9.76
N ALA A 333 14.27 2.34 8.55
CA ALA A 333 13.64 1.61 7.46
C ALA A 333 14.52 0.41 7.03
N PRO A 334 13.94 -0.72 6.60
CA PRO A 334 12.50 -1.04 6.55
C PRO A 334 11.90 -1.44 7.91
N MET A 335 10.78 -0.81 8.28
CA MET A 335 10.04 -1.09 9.53
C MET A 335 8.93 -2.12 9.29
N GLY A 336 9.28 -3.42 9.33
CA GLY A 336 8.32 -4.52 9.06
C GLY A 336 7.39 -4.89 10.22
N THR A 337 7.79 -4.58 11.45
CA THR A 337 7.21 -5.10 12.69
C THR A 337 6.45 -4.00 13.42
N THR A 338 5.22 -4.26 13.87
CA THR A 338 4.36 -3.19 14.43
C THR A 338 3.66 -3.55 15.74
N CYS A 339 3.60 -4.82 16.15
CA CYS A 339 3.26 -5.18 17.53
C CYS A 339 4.41 -4.82 18.48
N CYS A 340 4.10 -4.38 19.71
CA CYS A 340 5.09 -3.97 20.72
C CYS A 340 6.24 -3.09 20.19
N TYR A 341 5.91 -2.07 19.42
CA TYR A 341 6.90 -1.24 18.75
C TYR A 341 6.62 0.25 18.93
N THR A 342 7.53 0.93 19.63
CA THR A 342 7.62 2.38 19.70
C THR A 342 8.25 2.90 18.39
N TYR A 343 7.52 3.73 17.65
CA TYR A 343 8.07 4.43 16.48
C TYR A 343 9.06 5.54 16.91
N PRO A 344 10.09 5.83 16.11
CA PRO A 344 11.00 6.94 16.39
C PRO A 344 10.29 8.30 16.38
N GLN A 345 10.77 9.23 17.18
CA GLN A 345 10.30 10.62 17.17
C GLN A 345 10.66 11.32 15.85
N THR A 346 9.85 12.31 15.45
CA THR A 346 10.09 13.08 14.22
C THR A 346 11.36 13.91 14.32
N ARG A 347 12.18 13.82 13.28
CA ARG A 347 13.41 14.62 13.13
C ARG A 347 13.06 16.07 12.78
N TRP A 348 13.98 16.99 13.07
CA TRP A 348 13.76 18.43 12.85
C TRP A 348 13.34 18.78 11.42
N TYR A 349 13.88 18.09 10.41
CA TYR A 349 13.54 18.33 9.00
C TYR A 349 12.14 17.80 8.63
N GLN A 350 11.69 16.69 9.23
CA GLN A 350 10.31 16.21 9.09
C GLN A 350 9.33 17.24 9.66
N ASN A 351 9.64 17.77 10.85
CA ASN A 351 8.85 18.83 11.47
C ASN A 351 8.86 20.12 10.61
N ALA A 352 9.97 20.47 9.97
CA ALA A 352 10.03 21.60 9.02
C ALA A 352 9.13 21.38 7.79
N VAL A 353 9.12 20.18 7.20
CA VAL A 353 8.21 19.81 6.10
C VAL A 353 6.74 19.91 6.54
N PHE A 354 6.40 19.44 7.74
CA PHE A 354 5.04 19.54 8.27
C PHE A 354 4.63 20.99 8.57
N LEU A 355 5.52 21.81 9.13
CA LEU A 355 5.28 23.24 9.37
C LEU A 355 5.10 24.02 8.06
N PHE A 356 5.82 23.67 7.01
CA PHE A 356 5.61 24.24 5.67
C PHE A 356 4.17 23.99 5.19
N PHE A 357 3.72 22.74 5.20
CA PHE A 357 2.38 22.40 4.70
C PHE A 357 1.22 22.80 5.62
N LEU A 358 1.42 22.86 6.94
CA LEU A 358 0.36 23.11 7.92
C LEU A 358 0.31 24.52 8.50
N ALA A 359 1.39 25.29 8.40
CA ALA A 359 1.41 26.70 8.81
C ALA A 359 1.66 27.63 7.62
N TRP A 360 2.75 27.43 6.87
CA TRP A 360 3.13 28.38 5.81
C TRP A 360 2.15 28.40 4.62
N VAL A 361 1.73 27.23 4.12
CA VAL A 361 0.77 27.17 2.99
C VAL A 361 -0.61 27.75 3.38
N PRO A 362 -1.25 27.38 4.51
CA PRO A 362 -2.53 27.98 4.94
C PRO A 362 -2.42 29.48 5.20
N LEU A 363 -1.30 29.97 5.74
CA LEU A 363 -1.04 31.39 5.92
C LEU A 363 -0.99 32.14 4.57
N GLY A 364 -0.36 31.53 3.56
CA GLY A 364 -0.38 32.04 2.19
C GLY A 364 -1.79 32.09 1.60
N MET A 365 -2.59 31.04 1.79
CA MET A 365 -3.99 31.01 1.35
C MET A 365 -4.83 32.11 2.03
N TYR A 366 -4.64 32.32 3.35
CA TYR A 366 -5.32 33.37 4.09
C TYR A 366 -4.99 34.77 3.55
N PHE A 367 -3.70 35.09 3.37
CA PHE A 367 -3.30 36.39 2.83
C PHE A 367 -3.74 36.59 1.38
N ARG A 368 -3.70 35.55 0.53
CA ARG A 368 -4.24 35.61 -0.85
C ARG A 368 -5.76 35.76 -0.89
N SER A 369 -6.49 35.16 0.05
CA SER A 369 -7.95 35.36 0.15
C SER A 369 -8.34 36.76 0.66
N THR A 370 -7.40 37.48 1.26
CA THR A 370 -7.59 38.83 1.83
C THR A 370 -6.91 39.91 0.98
N ASP A 371 -6.39 39.55 -0.21
CA ASP A 371 -5.56 40.42 -1.05
C ASP A 371 -6.28 41.75 -1.35
N ASP A 372 -7.58 41.72 -1.70
CA ASP A 372 -8.37 42.93 -1.99
C ASP A 372 -8.25 44.06 -0.96
N ASN A 373 -8.25 43.72 0.35
CA ASN A 373 -8.19 44.69 1.46
C ASN A 373 -6.76 45.14 1.83
N LEU A 374 -5.74 44.65 1.14
CA LEU A 374 -4.34 44.81 1.53
C LEU A 374 -3.68 46.04 0.85
N SER A 375 -2.80 46.75 1.57
CA SER A 375 -2.10 47.93 1.04
C SER A 375 -1.11 47.57 -0.08
N VAL A 376 -0.85 48.47 -1.03
CA VAL A 376 -0.01 48.20 -2.22
C VAL A 376 1.39 47.67 -1.87
N SER A 377 1.99 48.11 -0.77
CA SER A 377 3.28 47.60 -0.28
C SER A 377 3.16 46.17 0.27
N ALA A 378 2.10 45.89 1.04
CA ALA A 378 1.83 44.55 1.56
C ALA A 378 1.41 43.58 0.43
N LYS A 379 0.70 44.04 -0.60
CA LYS A 379 0.42 43.26 -1.83
C LYS A 379 1.71 42.83 -2.54
N ARG A 380 2.68 43.74 -2.70
CA ARG A 380 4.00 43.39 -3.27
C ARG A 380 4.77 42.40 -2.39
N PHE A 381 4.68 42.52 -1.07
CA PHE A 381 5.29 41.57 -0.13
C PHE A 381 4.66 40.18 -0.20
N VAL A 382 3.32 40.07 -0.17
CA VAL A 382 2.57 38.82 -0.33
C VAL A 382 2.88 38.16 -1.68
N ASN A 383 2.94 38.93 -2.77
CA ASN A 383 3.32 38.42 -4.09
C ASN A 383 4.77 37.91 -4.20
N ARG A 384 5.68 38.39 -3.33
CA ARG A 384 7.08 37.95 -3.30
C ARG A 384 7.29 36.68 -2.48
N ILE A 385 6.46 36.45 -1.45
CA ILE A 385 6.58 35.28 -0.56
C ILE A 385 5.68 34.14 -1.02
N PHE A 386 4.42 34.41 -1.32
CA PHE A 386 3.43 33.37 -1.58
C PHE A 386 3.12 33.24 -3.09
N PRO A 387 3.13 32.02 -3.64
CA PRO A 387 2.75 31.79 -5.04
C PRO A 387 1.26 32.09 -5.27
N SER A 388 0.80 31.82 -6.50
CA SER A 388 -0.60 32.02 -6.88
C SER A 388 -1.54 31.05 -6.13
N GLU A 389 -2.82 31.44 -5.98
CA GLU A 389 -3.84 30.64 -5.29
C GLU A 389 -3.91 29.17 -5.79
N PRO A 390 -3.89 28.85 -7.10
CA PRO A 390 -3.91 27.46 -7.55
C PRO A 390 -2.68 26.65 -7.13
N VAL A 391 -1.50 27.27 -7.03
CA VAL A 391 -0.27 26.61 -6.56
C VAL A 391 -0.31 26.39 -5.06
N LEU A 392 -0.85 27.34 -4.28
CA LEU A 392 -1.07 27.17 -2.85
C LEU A 392 -2.05 26.01 -2.56
N VAL A 393 -3.15 25.91 -3.31
CA VAL A 393 -4.09 24.78 -3.18
C VAL A 393 -3.40 23.46 -3.55
N ALA A 394 -2.62 23.43 -4.63
CA ALA A 394 -1.84 22.23 -4.99
C ALA A 394 -0.83 21.83 -3.91
N LEU A 395 -0.06 22.78 -3.38
CA LEU A 395 0.87 22.55 -2.25
C LEU A 395 0.14 22.05 -1.01
N PHE A 396 -1.05 22.57 -0.71
CA PHE A 396 -1.85 22.11 0.43
C PHE A 396 -2.35 20.67 0.23
N THR A 397 -2.98 20.37 -0.91
CA THR A 397 -3.43 19.01 -1.26
C THR A 397 -2.27 18.00 -1.24
N PHE A 398 -1.12 18.37 -1.80
CA PHE A 398 0.09 17.55 -1.77
C PHE A 398 0.56 17.31 -0.33
N GLY A 399 0.67 18.37 0.47
CA GLY A 399 1.07 18.30 1.87
C GLY A 399 0.17 17.41 2.73
N LEU A 400 -1.15 17.50 2.56
CA LEU A 400 -2.11 16.65 3.25
C LEU A 400 -1.97 15.18 2.85
N GLY A 401 -1.69 14.89 1.57
CA GLY A 401 -1.36 13.54 1.11
C GLY A 401 -0.09 12.98 1.75
N ILE A 402 0.99 13.78 1.81
CA ILE A 402 2.25 13.41 2.48
C ILE A 402 2.04 13.15 3.97
N LEU A 403 1.27 14.00 4.65
CA LEU A 403 0.93 13.84 6.07
C LEU A 403 0.11 12.57 6.32
N TYR A 404 -0.89 12.30 5.49
CA TYR A 404 -1.69 11.08 5.59
C TYR A 404 -0.80 9.83 5.43
N MET A 405 0.07 9.79 4.41
CA MET A 405 1.05 8.71 4.23
C MET A 405 1.99 8.55 5.43
N PHE A 406 2.48 9.66 6.00
CA PHE A 406 3.33 9.62 7.19
C PHE A 406 2.60 9.04 8.41
N TYR A 407 1.41 9.54 8.74
CA TYR A 407 0.66 9.07 9.91
C TYR A 407 0.21 7.61 9.77
N SER A 408 -0.11 7.17 8.55
CA SER A 408 -0.48 5.78 8.24
C SER A 408 0.65 4.78 8.46
N ASP A 409 1.85 5.06 7.96
CA ASP A 409 2.98 4.12 8.00
C ASP A 409 3.89 4.29 9.24
N ARG A 410 4.10 5.53 9.69
CA ARG A 410 5.07 5.87 10.76
C ARG A 410 4.47 6.07 12.14
N THR A 411 3.19 5.72 12.35
CA THR A 411 2.57 5.75 13.68
C THR A 411 1.64 4.55 13.92
N GLN A 412 1.16 4.40 15.16
CA GLN A 412 0.20 3.38 15.57
C GLN A 412 -1.28 3.84 15.49
N ILE A 413 -1.55 5.02 14.89
CA ILE A 413 -2.91 5.56 14.74
C ILE A 413 -3.80 4.57 14.00
N PHE A 414 -3.31 4.04 12.87
CA PHE A 414 -4.01 3.02 12.10
C PHE A 414 -3.50 1.62 12.46
N ALA A 415 -4.46 0.73 12.65
CA ALA A 415 -4.23 -0.70 12.86
C ALA A 415 -3.62 -1.33 11.60
N LYS A 416 -2.91 -2.45 11.79
CA LYS A 416 -2.17 -3.14 10.72
C LYS A 416 -2.40 -4.63 10.80
N ALA A 417 -2.71 -5.26 9.67
CA ALA A 417 -2.95 -6.70 9.57
C ALA A 417 -1.89 -7.36 8.68
N GLN A 418 -1.54 -8.61 8.94
CA GLN A 418 -0.73 -9.40 8.00
C GLN A 418 -1.55 -9.69 6.75
N LYS A 419 -0.90 -9.66 5.58
CA LYS A 419 -1.52 -10.09 4.33
C LYS A 419 -1.27 -11.58 4.10
N GLN A 420 -2.27 -12.28 3.58
CA GLN A 420 -2.15 -13.67 3.18
C GLN A 420 -2.73 -13.87 1.78
N PHE A 421 -2.06 -14.70 0.98
CA PHE A 421 -2.55 -15.04 -0.34
C PHE A 421 -3.67 -16.08 -0.26
N ASN A 422 -4.85 -15.71 -0.77
CA ASN A 422 -5.97 -16.62 -1.01
C ASN A 422 -6.34 -16.56 -2.51
N PRO A 423 -6.23 -17.67 -3.28
CA PRO A 423 -6.58 -17.67 -4.70
C PRO A 423 -8.08 -17.39 -4.94
N TRP A 424 -8.95 -17.78 -4.02
CA TRP A 424 -10.41 -17.60 -4.13
C TRP A 424 -10.87 -16.15 -3.92
N GLU A 425 -10.02 -15.30 -3.37
CA GLU A 425 -10.27 -13.85 -3.26
C GLU A 425 -9.57 -13.11 -4.40
N PHE A 426 -8.31 -13.46 -4.68
CA PHE A 426 -7.51 -12.85 -5.74
C PHE A 426 -8.13 -13.03 -7.14
N GLY A 427 -8.60 -14.24 -7.47
CA GLY A 427 -9.20 -14.54 -8.78
C GLY A 427 -10.43 -13.69 -9.10
N PRO A 428 -11.46 -13.65 -8.23
CA PRO A 428 -12.62 -12.79 -8.41
C PRO A 428 -12.29 -11.30 -8.47
N MET A 429 -11.30 -10.80 -7.73
CA MET A 429 -10.88 -9.39 -7.83
C MET A 429 -10.25 -9.05 -9.19
N MET A 430 -9.44 -9.95 -9.73
CA MET A 430 -8.89 -9.82 -11.09
C MET A 430 -9.99 -9.86 -12.15
N LEU A 431 -11.00 -10.74 -11.98
CA LEU A 431 -12.16 -10.82 -12.87
C LEU A 431 -13.06 -9.58 -12.77
N LEU A 432 -13.31 -9.06 -11.57
CA LEU A 432 -14.07 -7.83 -11.34
C LEU A 432 -13.41 -6.62 -12.00
N ALA A 433 -12.09 -6.48 -11.84
CA ALA A 433 -11.31 -5.45 -12.52
C ALA A 433 -11.43 -5.53 -14.06
N LEU A 434 -11.42 -6.75 -14.61
CA LEU A 434 -11.64 -6.97 -16.04
C LEU A 434 -13.08 -6.63 -16.46
N ILE A 435 -14.10 -7.05 -15.72
CA ILE A 435 -15.52 -6.77 -16.01
C ILE A 435 -15.78 -5.25 -16.02
N ILE A 436 -15.30 -4.51 -15.02
CA ILE A 436 -15.45 -3.04 -14.97
C ILE A 436 -14.68 -2.39 -16.14
N GLY A 437 -13.50 -2.91 -16.47
CA GLY A 437 -12.73 -2.49 -17.64
C GLY A 437 -13.51 -2.63 -18.95
N LEU A 438 -14.10 -3.80 -19.19
CA LEU A 438 -14.91 -4.14 -20.38
C LEU A 438 -16.23 -3.34 -20.42
N ALA A 439 -16.93 -3.22 -19.30
CA ALA A 439 -18.18 -2.46 -19.19
C ALA A 439 -18.00 -0.94 -19.40
N THR A 440 -16.76 -0.43 -19.34
CA THR A 440 -16.43 0.98 -19.56
C THR A 440 -15.67 1.26 -20.86
N LEU A 441 -15.66 0.30 -21.80
CA LEU A 441 -15.14 0.50 -23.15
C LEU A 441 -15.89 1.63 -23.87
N LYS A 442 -15.13 2.53 -24.49
CA LYS A 442 -15.61 3.64 -25.30
C LYS A 442 -15.13 3.42 -26.73
N HIS A 443 -16.07 3.19 -27.64
CA HIS A 443 -15.80 3.14 -29.07
C HIS A 443 -15.53 4.54 -29.65
N PRO A 444 -14.81 4.66 -30.78
CA PRO A 444 -14.56 5.94 -31.43
C PRO A 444 -15.85 6.65 -31.86
N LYS A 445 -15.93 7.97 -31.63
CA LYS A 445 -17.09 8.83 -32.00
C LYS A 445 -17.19 9.17 -33.50
N LYS A 446 -16.24 8.72 -34.30
CA LYS A 446 -16.12 8.95 -35.75
C LYS A 446 -15.69 7.64 -36.40
N ASP A 447 -15.90 7.53 -37.72
CA ASP A 447 -15.53 6.34 -38.48
C ASP A 447 -14.08 5.91 -38.19
N PRO A 448 -13.85 4.66 -37.74
CA PRO A 448 -12.51 4.17 -37.41
C PRO A 448 -11.51 4.23 -38.58
N ILE A 449 -12.03 4.33 -39.81
CA ILE A 449 -11.28 4.42 -41.07
C ILE A 449 -10.81 5.85 -41.36
N THR A 450 -11.58 6.88 -40.96
CA THR A 450 -11.28 8.29 -41.27
C THR A 450 -10.60 9.04 -40.12
N SER A 451 -10.64 8.51 -38.89
CA SER A 451 -10.02 9.10 -37.70
C SER A 451 -9.19 8.10 -36.89
N ASP A 452 -8.20 7.48 -37.52
CA ASP A 452 -7.24 6.58 -36.87
C ASP A 452 -6.29 7.35 -35.94
N GLY A 453 -6.29 7.03 -34.64
CA GLY A 453 -5.41 7.67 -33.64
C GLY A 453 -3.92 7.33 -33.79
N GLY A 454 -3.56 6.40 -34.68
CA GLY A 454 -2.20 5.94 -34.93
C GLY A 454 -1.73 4.89 -33.91
N PHE A 455 -0.61 4.21 -34.22
CA PHE A 455 -0.03 3.14 -33.40
C PHE A 455 0.42 3.66 -32.04
N LEU A 456 0.05 2.95 -30.96
CA LEU A 456 0.35 3.34 -29.57
C LEU A 456 -0.06 4.79 -29.27
N ASN A 457 -1.32 5.12 -29.58
CA ASN A 457 -1.90 6.42 -29.29
C ASN A 457 -2.01 6.67 -27.76
N ARG A 458 -2.20 7.93 -27.38
CA ARG A 458 -2.18 8.34 -25.96
C ARG A 458 -3.22 7.60 -25.11
N GLU A 459 -4.50 7.63 -25.48
CA GLU A 459 -5.57 6.95 -24.72
C GLU A 459 -5.27 5.44 -24.58
N GLN A 460 -4.74 4.80 -25.63
CA GLN A 460 -4.32 3.39 -25.62
C GLN A 460 -3.12 3.13 -24.67
N THR A 461 -2.14 4.04 -24.61
CA THR A 461 -1.01 3.90 -23.65
C THR A 461 -1.39 4.23 -22.21
N ASP A 462 -2.37 5.12 -21.99
CA ASP A 462 -2.90 5.42 -20.66
C ASP A 462 -3.80 4.27 -20.18
N GLU A 463 -4.67 3.72 -21.03
CA GLU A 463 -5.39 2.45 -20.77
C GLU A 463 -4.42 1.32 -20.41
N TRP A 464 -3.35 1.14 -21.20
CA TRP A 464 -2.37 0.09 -20.96
C TRP A 464 -1.72 0.25 -19.58
N LYS A 465 -1.28 1.46 -19.21
CA LYS A 465 -0.76 1.71 -17.86
C LYS A 465 -1.80 1.43 -16.78
N GLY A 466 -3.06 1.82 -16.97
CA GLY A 466 -4.08 1.66 -15.96
C GLY A 466 -4.44 0.22 -15.62
N TRP A 467 -4.61 -0.65 -16.63
CA TRP A 467 -4.85 -2.07 -16.33
C TRP A 467 -3.62 -2.74 -15.73
N MET A 468 -2.40 -2.41 -16.21
CA MET A 468 -1.16 -2.92 -15.60
C MET A 468 -1.04 -2.51 -14.14
N GLN A 469 -1.31 -1.24 -13.85
CA GLN A 469 -1.28 -0.70 -12.50
C GLN A 469 -2.29 -1.39 -11.59
N LEU A 470 -3.51 -1.63 -12.06
CA LEU A 470 -4.54 -2.29 -11.26
C LEU A 470 -4.19 -3.76 -10.96
N VAL A 471 -3.58 -4.47 -11.92
CA VAL A 471 -3.04 -5.82 -11.69
C VAL A 471 -1.91 -5.81 -10.65
N ILE A 472 -0.97 -4.86 -10.74
CA ILE A 472 0.12 -4.68 -9.76
C ILE A 472 -0.44 -4.37 -8.35
N LEU A 473 -1.48 -3.54 -8.26
CA LEU A 473 -2.15 -3.18 -7.02
C LEU A 473 -2.80 -4.41 -6.36
N ILE A 474 -3.66 -5.15 -7.07
CA ILE A 474 -4.32 -6.37 -6.56
C ILE A 474 -3.26 -7.42 -6.14
N TYR A 475 -2.21 -7.59 -6.95
CA TYR A 475 -1.08 -8.47 -6.67
C TYR A 475 -0.36 -8.16 -5.34
N HIS A 476 -0.10 -6.89 -5.03
CA HIS A 476 0.59 -6.53 -3.79
C HIS A 476 -0.32 -6.65 -2.56
N TYR A 477 -1.60 -6.27 -2.67
CA TYR A 477 -2.57 -6.31 -1.56
C TYR A 477 -2.80 -7.75 -1.10
N TRP A 478 -3.09 -8.69 -2.01
CA TRP A 478 -3.21 -10.12 -1.69
C TRP A 478 -1.87 -10.85 -1.48
N GLY A 479 -0.73 -10.15 -1.58
CA GLY A 479 0.58 -10.75 -1.32
C GLY A 479 1.00 -11.85 -2.31
N ALA A 480 0.43 -11.88 -3.52
CA ALA A 480 0.60 -12.93 -4.54
C ALA A 480 2.05 -13.13 -5.04
N SER A 481 3.00 -12.30 -4.59
CA SER A 481 4.45 -12.38 -4.81
C SER A 481 5.15 -13.69 -4.38
N SER A 482 4.47 -14.53 -3.60
CA SER A 482 4.90 -15.88 -3.25
C SER A 482 4.64 -16.92 -4.36
N ILE A 483 3.72 -16.63 -5.30
CA ILE A 483 3.29 -17.56 -6.35
C ILE A 483 4.01 -17.23 -7.66
N SER A 484 4.86 -18.14 -8.14
CA SER A 484 5.72 -17.87 -9.30
C SER A 484 4.94 -17.54 -10.57
N GLY A 485 3.87 -18.29 -10.88
CA GLY A 485 3.03 -18.06 -12.07
C GLY A 485 2.21 -16.75 -12.04
N ILE A 486 2.18 -16.04 -10.90
CA ILE A 486 1.61 -14.68 -10.83
C ILE A 486 2.74 -13.64 -10.87
N TYR A 487 3.86 -13.92 -10.19
CA TYR A 487 5.06 -13.09 -10.23
C TYR A 487 5.60 -12.88 -11.66
N ASN A 488 5.71 -13.95 -12.46
CA ASN A 488 6.34 -13.89 -13.78
C ASN A 488 5.56 -12.95 -14.75
N PRO A 489 4.22 -13.06 -14.94
CA PRO A 489 3.49 -12.08 -15.74
C PRO A 489 3.54 -10.66 -15.18
N VAL A 490 3.47 -10.47 -13.86
CA VAL A 490 3.58 -9.14 -13.22
C VAL A 490 4.95 -8.50 -13.51
N ARG A 491 6.03 -9.30 -13.58
CA ARG A 491 7.36 -8.83 -13.97
C ARG A 491 7.41 -8.29 -15.40
N ILE A 492 6.69 -8.91 -16.34
CA ILE A 492 6.53 -8.38 -17.71
C ILE A 492 5.84 -7.01 -17.71
N LEU A 493 4.89 -6.75 -16.80
CA LEU A 493 4.21 -5.44 -16.73
C LEU A 493 5.18 -4.32 -16.36
N VAL A 494 6.12 -4.56 -15.45
CA VAL A 494 7.19 -3.61 -15.10
C VAL A 494 8.09 -3.33 -16.32
N ALA A 495 8.49 -4.38 -17.04
CA ALA A 495 9.25 -4.24 -18.28
C ALA A 495 8.44 -3.50 -19.37
N ALA A 496 7.12 -3.64 -19.41
CA ALA A 496 6.25 -2.93 -20.35
C ALA A 496 6.16 -1.42 -20.08
N TYR A 497 6.22 -0.96 -18.82
CA TYR A 497 6.39 0.47 -18.51
C TYR A 497 7.72 1.02 -19.06
N LEU A 498 8.81 0.26 -18.95
CA LEU A 498 10.12 0.66 -19.48
C LEU A 498 10.17 0.59 -21.02
N PHE A 499 9.48 -0.37 -21.63
CA PHE A 499 9.23 -0.38 -23.07
C PHE A 499 8.52 0.90 -23.53
N GLN A 500 7.44 1.31 -22.84
CA GLN A 500 6.72 2.54 -23.14
C GLN A 500 7.62 3.78 -22.97
N SER A 501 8.49 3.80 -21.96
CA SER A 501 9.51 4.85 -21.78
C SER A 501 10.43 4.95 -23.00
N GLY A 502 11.04 3.81 -23.39
CA GLY A 502 11.91 3.69 -24.55
C GLY A 502 11.24 4.15 -25.83
N TYR A 503 10.04 3.64 -26.11
CA TYR A 503 9.24 4.02 -27.28
C TYR A 503 8.92 5.52 -27.31
N GLY A 504 8.33 6.03 -26.23
CA GLY A 504 7.78 7.37 -26.16
C GLY A 504 8.84 8.47 -26.20
N HIS A 505 9.87 8.37 -25.36
CA HIS A 505 10.92 9.38 -25.31
C HIS A 505 11.78 9.36 -26.58
N PHE A 506 12.09 8.18 -27.14
CA PHE A 506 12.76 8.08 -28.43
C PHE A 506 11.95 8.69 -29.57
N PHE A 507 10.66 8.37 -29.67
CA PHE A 507 9.80 8.90 -30.74
C PHE A 507 9.80 10.43 -30.73
N PHE A 508 9.67 11.06 -29.55
CA PHE A 508 9.80 12.50 -29.41
C PHE A 508 11.18 13.02 -29.84
N PHE A 509 12.27 12.48 -29.29
CA PHE A 509 13.61 12.99 -29.57
C PHE A 509 13.98 12.82 -31.05
N TYR A 510 13.50 11.76 -31.71
CA TYR A 510 13.69 11.54 -33.13
C TYR A 510 12.83 12.46 -34.00
N LYS A 511 11.53 12.64 -33.70
CA LYS A 511 10.63 13.44 -34.55
C LYS A 511 10.70 14.95 -34.25
N LYS A 512 10.69 15.38 -32.99
CA LYS A 512 10.75 16.81 -32.61
C LYS A 512 12.18 17.38 -32.58
N GLY A 513 13.19 16.56 -32.28
CA GLY A 513 14.59 17.02 -32.23
C GLY A 513 14.93 17.98 -31.09
N ASP A 514 14.03 18.16 -30.12
CA ASP A 514 14.23 19.00 -28.94
C ASP A 514 14.98 18.24 -27.84
N PHE A 515 16.15 18.75 -27.49
CA PHE A 515 17.04 18.23 -26.45
C PHE A 515 17.24 19.22 -25.28
N GLY A 516 16.40 20.25 -25.17
CA GLY A 516 16.55 21.34 -24.22
C GLY A 516 16.51 20.90 -22.76
N VAL A 517 17.32 21.54 -21.92
CA VAL A 517 17.45 21.22 -20.47
C VAL A 517 16.13 21.39 -19.71
N ALA A 518 15.32 22.39 -20.08
CA ALA A 518 14.01 22.65 -19.45
C ALA A 518 13.10 21.41 -19.47
N ARG A 519 13.09 20.67 -20.59
CA ARG A 519 12.35 19.42 -20.75
C ARG A 519 12.92 18.30 -19.87
N ILE A 520 14.24 18.20 -19.73
CA ILE A 520 14.89 17.20 -18.86
C ILE A 520 14.45 17.44 -17.40
N VAL A 521 14.55 18.70 -16.95
CA VAL A 521 14.15 19.11 -15.60
C VAL A 521 12.67 18.84 -15.37
N SER A 522 11.79 19.23 -16.30
CA SER A 522 10.34 18.98 -16.22
C SER A 522 10.01 17.48 -16.08
N VAL A 523 10.62 16.62 -16.89
CA VAL A 523 10.40 15.16 -16.79
C VAL A 523 10.93 14.61 -15.45
N LEU A 524 12.14 14.98 -15.04
CA LEU A 524 12.73 14.48 -13.80
C LEU A 524 11.99 14.97 -12.55
N VAL A 525 11.61 16.25 -12.48
CA VAL A 525 10.81 16.81 -11.38
C VAL A 525 9.46 16.08 -11.31
N ARG A 526 8.76 15.93 -12.45
CA ARG A 526 7.47 15.22 -12.48
C ARG A 526 7.56 13.79 -11.96
N LEU A 527 8.57 13.03 -12.38
CA LEU A 527 8.76 11.65 -11.93
C LEU A 527 9.08 11.58 -10.43
N ASN A 528 9.90 12.49 -9.91
CA ASN A 528 10.53 12.35 -8.60
C ASN A 528 9.90 13.18 -7.46
N LEU A 529 9.02 14.13 -7.77
CA LEU A 529 8.46 15.05 -6.75
C LEU A 529 7.82 14.32 -5.56
N LEU A 530 7.00 13.29 -5.83
CA LEU A 530 6.33 12.52 -4.77
C LEU A 530 7.31 11.61 -4.01
N THR A 531 8.23 10.92 -4.69
CA THR A 531 9.19 10.03 -4.01
C THR A 531 10.16 10.79 -3.14
N VAL A 532 10.70 11.92 -3.61
CA VAL A 532 11.62 12.76 -2.83
C VAL A 532 10.90 13.37 -1.62
N ALA A 533 9.66 13.85 -1.77
CA ALA A 533 8.90 14.34 -0.63
C ALA A 533 8.64 13.26 0.43
N LEU A 534 8.37 12.02 0.01
CA LEU A 534 8.18 10.88 0.91
C LEU A 534 9.48 10.36 1.53
N GLU A 535 10.60 10.45 0.83
CA GLU A 535 11.94 10.18 1.38
C GLU A 535 12.19 11.03 2.62
N TYR A 536 12.05 12.36 2.50
CA TYR A 536 12.19 13.28 3.63
C TYR A 536 11.11 13.12 4.69
N ALA A 537 9.84 12.91 4.31
CA ALA A 537 8.76 12.76 5.27
C ALA A 537 8.85 11.46 6.08
N THR A 538 9.12 10.32 5.43
CA THR A 538 9.10 8.98 6.06
C THR A 538 10.46 8.53 6.58
N GLY A 539 11.57 9.07 6.07
CA GLY A 539 12.92 8.60 6.37
C GLY A 539 13.25 7.23 5.76
N ASN A 540 12.59 6.85 4.66
CA ASN A 540 13.04 5.78 3.75
C ASN A 540 14.19 6.30 2.86
N ASP A 541 14.89 5.41 2.17
CA ASP A 541 15.82 5.76 1.09
C ASP A 541 15.07 5.95 -0.25
N TYR A 542 15.55 6.85 -1.11
CA TYR A 542 15.06 7.01 -2.48
C TYR A 542 14.92 5.69 -3.26
N LEU A 543 15.88 4.76 -3.11
CA LEU A 543 15.87 3.47 -3.81
C LEU A 543 14.81 2.49 -3.30
N SER A 544 14.20 2.71 -2.13
CA SER A 544 13.04 1.92 -1.68
C SER A 544 11.88 2.03 -2.67
N TYR A 545 11.71 3.19 -3.31
CA TYR A 545 10.71 3.43 -4.36
C TYR A 545 11.20 3.04 -5.77
N TYR A 546 11.96 1.94 -5.88
CA TYR A 546 12.87 1.57 -6.99
C TYR A 546 12.40 1.85 -8.43
N PHE A 547 11.09 1.80 -8.71
CA PHE A 547 10.52 2.08 -10.03
C PHE A 547 10.79 3.51 -10.51
N THR A 548 10.68 4.51 -9.63
CA THR A 548 10.91 5.92 -10.00
C THR A 548 12.39 6.23 -10.31
N PRO A 549 13.37 5.78 -9.49
CA PRO A 549 14.78 5.77 -9.87
C PRO A 549 15.04 5.06 -11.20
N LEU A 550 14.42 3.89 -11.41
CA LEU A 550 14.61 3.05 -12.60
C LEU A 550 14.14 3.77 -13.87
N VAL A 551 12.93 4.33 -13.88
CA VAL A 551 12.42 5.12 -15.00
C VAL A 551 13.26 6.38 -15.24
N SER A 552 13.70 7.07 -14.18
CA SER A 552 14.55 8.27 -14.28
C SER A 552 15.93 7.96 -14.88
N PHE A 553 16.56 6.87 -14.46
CA PHE A 553 17.82 6.38 -15.02
C PHE A 553 17.69 6.07 -16.52
N TRP A 554 16.67 5.29 -16.90
CA TRP A 554 16.46 4.94 -18.31
C TRP A 554 16.07 6.13 -19.17
N PHE A 555 15.31 7.10 -18.65
CA PHE A 555 15.06 8.37 -19.34
C PHE A 555 16.36 9.14 -19.64
N LEU A 556 17.27 9.23 -18.67
CA LEU A 556 18.58 9.85 -18.86
C LEU A 556 19.42 9.09 -19.89
N VAL A 557 19.44 7.75 -19.87
CA VAL A 557 20.12 6.93 -20.89
C VAL A 557 19.56 7.21 -22.30
N ILE A 558 18.24 7.26 -22.46
CA ILE A 558 17.58 7.59 -23.74
C ILE A 558 17.98 9.00 -24.20
N TRP A 559 17.94 9.99 -23.30
CA TRP A 559 18.30 11.37 -23.62
C TRP A 559 19.78 11.50 -24.03
N VAL A 560 20.73 10.97 -23.25
CA VAL A 560 22.17 10.98 -23.59
C VAL A 560 22.39 10.30 -24.94
N THR A 561 21.82 9.12 -25.14
CA THR A 561 21.92 8.36 -26.40
C THR A 561 21.44 9.18 -27.58
N MET A 562 20.33 9.92 -27.46
CA MET A 562 19.81 10.73 -28.56
C MET A 562 20.50 12.09 -28.72
N TYR A 563 21.03 12.68 -27.64
CA TYR A 563 21.72 13.96 -27.62
C TYR A 563 23.13 13.91 -28.21
N VAL A 564 23.95 12.93 -27.83
CA VAL A 564 25.33 12.80 -28.31
C VAL A 564 25.34 12.65 -29.84
N ALA A 565 26.05 13.51 -30.56
CA ALA A 565 26.08 13.53 -32.03
C ALA A 565 24.69 13.62 -32.70
N ASN A 566 23.74 14.36 -32.10
CA ASN A 566 22.34 14.46 -32.54
C ASN A 566 22.13 14.79 -34.03
N LYS A 567 23.03 15.57 -34.66
CA LYS A 567 23.01 15.90 -36.10
C LYS A 567 22.94 14.64 -36.99
N TYR A 568 23.52 13.54 -36.54
CA TYR A 568 23.57 12.27 -37.29
C TYR A 568 22.44 11.29 -36.91
N ASN A 569 21.47 11.68 -36.08
CA ASN A 569 20.34 10.81 -35.70
C ASN A 569 19.49 10.34 -36.90
N LYS A 570 19.52 11.07 -38.03
CA LYS A 570 18.83 10.69 -39.27
C LYS A 570 19.63 9.69 -40.11
N THR A 571 20.92 9.51 -39.83
CA THR A 571 21.80 8.57 -40.54
C THR A 571 21.65 7.18 -39.93
N LYS A 572 20.97 6.28 -40.65
CA LYS A 572 20.54 4.95 -40.18
C LYS A 572 21.64 4.14 -39.47
N TRP A 573 22.83 4.07 -40.06
CA TRP A 573 23.96 3.32 -39.51
C TRP A 573 24.51 3.96 -38.23
N VAL A 574 24.67 5.28 -38.19
CA VAL A 574 25.15 6.00 -37.00
C VAL A 574 24.16 5.84 -35.85
N LEU A 575 22.86 5.93 -36.11
CA LEU A 575 21.83 5.66 -35.11
C LEU A 575 21.89 4.22 -34.58
N CYS A 576 22.03 3.23 -35.46
CA CYS A 576 22.18 1.82 -35.07
C CYS A 576 23.41 1.61 -34.18
N LEU A 577 24.57 2.12 -34.60
CA LEU A 577 25.82 2.09 -33.84
C LEU A 577 25.65 2.73 -32.46
N LYS A 578 24.97 3.88 -32.37
CA LYS A 578 24.69 4.54 -31.08
C LYS A 578 23.83 3.69 -30.15
N LEU A 579 22.81 2.98 -30.66
CA LEU A 579 21.99 2.08 -29.84
C LEU A 579 22.81 0.88 -29.33
N VAL A 580 23.64 0.28 -30.19
CA VAL A 580 24.53 -0.84 -29.81
C VAL A 580 25.57 -0.40 -28.77
N VAL A 581 26.23 0.74 -28.99
CA VAL A 581 27.22 1.31 -28.06
C VAL A 581 26.57 1.69 -26.73
N ALA A 582 25.39 2.33 -26.74
CA ALA A 582 24.66 2.63 -25.51
C ALA A 582 24.30 1.37 -24.72
N CYS A 583 23.76 0.34 -25.40
CA CYS A 583 23.45 -0.96 -24.80
C CYS A 583 24.68 -1.64 -24.20
N ALA A 584 25.82 -1.64 -24.91
CA ALA A 584 27.07 -2.18 -24.41
C ALA A 584 27.57 -1.42 -23.17
N ILE A 585 27.53 -0.09 -23.18
CA ILE A 585 27.94 0.76 -22.05
C ILE A 585 27.05 0.54 -20.83
N THR A 586 25.72 0.49 -20.97
CA THR A 586 24.83 0.22 -19.84
C THR A 586 24.98 -1.19 -19.31
N THR A 587 25.16 -2.18 -20.20
CA THR A 587 25.41 -3.58 -19.79
C THR A 587 26.71 -3.69 -19.00
N TRP A 588 27.78 -3.04 -19.46
CA TRP A 588 29.04 -2.96 -18.73
C TRP A 588 28.88 -2.26 -17.38
N LEU A 589 28.22 -1.10 -17.32
CA LEU A 589 27.97 -0.35 -16.07
C LEU A 589 27.17 -1.17 -15.05
N ILE A 590 26.20 -1.96 -15.51
CA ILE A 590 25.38 -2.83 -14.64
C ILE A 590 26.19 -4.04 -14.16
N HIS A 591 26.80 -4.81 -15.07
CA HIS A 591 27.38 -6.11 -14.73
C HIS A 591 28.82 -6.05 -14.21
N TYR A 592 29.58 -4.99 -14.50
CA TYR A 592 30.95 -4.86 -14.01
C TYR A 592 30.96 -4.51 -12.50
N PRO A 593 31.65 -5.30 -11.66
CA PRO A 593 31.75 -5.03 -10.23
C PRO A 593 32.64 -3.81 -9.96
N GLY A 594 32.25 -2.95 -9.02
CA GLY A 594 33.04 -1.82 -8.56
C GLY A 594 32.66 -0.46 -9.15
N VAL A 595 31.97 -0.39 -10.30
CA VAL A 595 31.54 0.90 -10.89
C VAL A 595 30.41 1.52 -10.08
N LEU A 596 29.31 0.79 -9.89
CA LEU A 596 28.17 1.24 -9.07
C LEU A 596 28.59 1.47 -7.62
N GLU A 597 29.44 0.60 -7.07
CA GLU A 597 29.98 0.73 -5.72
C GLU A 597 30.79 2.02 -5.52
N ARG A 598 31.65 2.40 -6.48
CA ARG A 598 32.41 3.66 -6.42
C ARG A 598 31.52 4.89 -6.56
N VAL A 599 30.49 4.84 -7.41
CA VAL A 599 29.51 5.94 -7.54
C VAL A 599 28.75 6.11 -6.24
N PHE A 600 28.27 5.02 -5.64
CA PHE A 600 27.48 5.06 -4.41
C PHE A 600 28.35 5.45 -3.20
N SER A 601 29.58 4.96 -3.10
CA SER A 601 30.54 5.41 -2.08
C SER A 601 30.90 6.90 -2.22
N THR A 602 31.00 7.42 -3.45
CA THR A 602 31.16 8.87 -3.68
C THR A 602 29.92 9.65 -3.20
N LEU A 603 28.71 9.16 -3.45
CA LEU A 603 27.47 9.79 -2.97
C LEU A 603 27.31 9.70 -1.44
N GLU A 604 27.80 8.62 -0.82
CA GLU A 604 27.89 8.47 0.63
C GLU A 604 28.84 9.51 1.23
N ILE A 605 30.04 9.69 0.66
CA ILE A 605 31.02 10.69 1.13
C ILE A 605 30.54 12.13 0.91
N VAL A 606 29.94 12.44 -0.26
CA VAL A 606 29.60 13.82 -0.65
C VAL A 606 28.24 14.27 -0.12
N ALA A 607 27.28 13.35 0.01
CA ALA A 607 25.88 13.67 0.31
C ALA A 607 25.25 12.81 1.42
N ASN A 608 26.01 11.92 2.08
CA ASN A 608 25.53 10.99 3.11
C ASN A 608 24.36 10.10 2.62
N VAL A 609 24.48 9.59 1.40
CA VAL A 609 23.48 8.75 0.73
C VAL A 609 23.88 7.26 0.80
N HIS A 610 23.21 6.48 1.65
CA HIS A 610 23.55 5.08 1.92
C HIS A 610 22.84 4.09 0.97
N TRP A 611 23.06 4.22 -0.34
CA TRP A 611 22.37 3.38 -1.34
C TRP A 611 22.98 1.97 -1.49
N ASN A 612 22.11 0.95 -1.63
CA ASN A 612 22.54 -0.44 -1.80
C ASN A 612 22.83 -0.79 -3.28
N ALA A 613 24.12 -0.84 -3.64
CA ALA A 613 24.57 -1.15 -4.99
C ALA A 613 24.19 -2.56 -5.49
N LYS A 614 24.08 -3.56 -4.59
CA LYS A 614 23.72 -4.94 -4.94
C LYS A 614 22.24 -5.03 -5.35
N GLU A 615 21.36 -4.44 -4.55
CA GLU A 615 19.93 -4.36 -4.86
C GLU A 615 19.68 -3.54 -6.12
N TRP A 616 20.35 -2.39 -6.26
CA TRP A 616 20.21 -1.54 -7.45
C TRP A 616 20.67 -2.25 -8.73
N ARG A 617 21.83 -2.93 -8.70
CA ARG A 617 22.32 -3.75 -9.82
C ARG A 617 21.29 -4.83 -10.20
N PHE A 618 20.70 -5.52 -9.24
CA PHE A 618 19.67 -6.52 -9.49
C PHE A 618 18.44 -5.92 -10.18
N ARG A 619 17.95 -4.76 -9.73
CA ARG A 619 16.81 -4.07 -10.37
C ARG A 619 17.12 -3.61 -11.79
N LEU A 620 18.32 -3.08 -12.05
CA LEU A 620 18.75 -2.66 -13.38
C LEU A 620 18.93 -3.83 -14.35
N ALA A 621 19.57 -4.92 -13.91
CA ALA A 621 19.89 -6.07 -14.75
C ALA A 621 18.64 -6.78 -15.29
N LEU A 622 17.57 -6.86 -14.50
CA LEU A 622 16.33 -7.54 -14.90
C LEU A 622 15.69 -6.94 -16.16
N ASP A 623 15.65 -5.61 -16.29
CA ASP A 623 14.98 -4.93 -17.41
C ASP A 623 15.95 -4.23 -18.38
N ALA A 624 17.23 -4.64 -18.40
CA ALA A 624 18.30 -3.91 -19.09
C ALA A 624 18.05 -3.67 -20.60
N TYR A 625 17.45 -4.64 -21.29
CA TYR A 625 17.34 -4.61 -22.75
C TYR A 625 16.00 -4.07 -23.28
N ILE A 626 14.93 -4.08 -22.47
CA ILE A 626 13.58 -3.77 -22.96
C ILE A 626 13.43 -2.33 -23.42
N VAL A 627 14.18 -1.40 -22.83
CA VAL A 627 14.19 0.03 -23.19
C VAL A 627 14.68 0.20 -24.63
N TYR A 628 15.77 -0.47 -25.00
CA TYR A 628 16.30 -0.46 -26.36
C TYR A 628 15.32 -1.07 -27.37
N VAL A 629 14.58 -2.13 -26.99
CA VAL A 629 13.52 -2.66 -27.85
C VAL A 629 12.39 -1.63 -28.06
N GLY A 630 12.02 -0.88 -27.02
CA GLY A 630 11.08 0.25 -27.15
C GLY A 630 11.55 1.30 -28.16
N MET A 631 12.83 1.71 -28.07
CA MET A 631 13.46 2.63 -29.03
C MET A 631 13.46 2.08 -30.46
N ILE A 632 13.79 0.79 -30.63
CA ILE A 632 13.81 0.11 -31.93
C ILE A 632 12.40 0.01 -32.52
N VAL A 633 11.37 -0.34 -31.74
CA VAL A 633 9.98 -0.39 -32.21
C VAL A 633 9.48 0.99 -32.62
N ALA A 634 9.82 2.05 -31.88
CA ALA A 634 9.51 3.43 -32.28
C ALA A 634 10.18 3.80 -33.61
N TYR A 635 11.47 3.45 -33.79
CA TYR A 635 12.18 3.68 -35.05
C TYR A 635 11.56 2.90 -36.22
N ILE A 636 11.23 1.61 -36.02
CA ILE A 636 10.55 0.78 -37.02
C ILE A 636 9.22 1.42 -37.41
N TYR A 637 8.37 1.78 -36.46
CA TYR A 637 7.09 2.42 -36.74
C TYR A 637 7.24 3.72 -37.56
N ILE A 638 8.17 4.59 -37.15
CA ILE A 638 8.52 5.81 -37.90
C ILE A 638 8.91 5.47 -39.34
N ARG A 639 9.74 4.44 -39.55
CA ARG A 639 10.17 4.02 -40.90
C ARG A 639 9.05 3.36 -41.71
N LEU A 640 8.12 2.64 -41.09
CA LEU A 640 6.94 2.09 -41.76
C LEU A 640 6.01 3.22 -42.27
N GLN A 641 5.83 4.28 -41.48
CA GLN A 641 5.12 5.49 -41.90
C GLN A 641 5.85 6.23 -43.02
N ASP A 642 7.15 6.55 -42.83
CA ASP A 642 7.96 7.29 -43.81
C ASP A 642 8.03 6.57 -45.18
N LEU A 643 7.95 5.23 -45.20
CA LEU A 643 7.97 4.40 -46.41
C LEU A 643 6.57 4.06 -46.96
N LYS A 644 5.49 4.56 -46.35
CA LYS A 644 4.09 4.26 -46.69
C LYS A 644 3.81 2.77 -46.90
N ILE A 645 4.38 1.91 -46.03
CA ILE A 645 4.29 0.45 -46.20
C ILE A 645 2.84 -0.06 -46.05
N GLY A 646 1.97 0.69 -45.36
CA GLY A 646 0.54 0.41 -45.26
C GLY A 646 -0.22 0.46 -46.60
N ASP A 647 0.31 1.17 -47.60
CA ASP A 647 -0.33 1.37 -48.91
C ASP A 647 0.04 0.24 -49.91
N ARG A 648 0.89 -0.71 -49.51
CA ARG A 648 1.37 -1.80 -50.37
C ARG A 648 0.36 -2.95 -50.45
N THR A 649 0.22 -3.55 -51.63
CA THR A 649 -0.69 -4.68 -51.88
C THR A 649 -0.45 -5.91 -50.98
N ASN A 650 0.78 -6.12 -50.50
CA ASN A 650 1.13 -7.21 -49.59
C ASN A 650 0.90 -6.89 -48.10
N TRP A 651 0.53 -5.66 -47.74
CA TRP A 651 0.31 -5.25 -46.35
C TRP A 651 -0.75 -6.08 -45.60
N PRO A 652 -1.91 -6.44 -46.18
CA PRO A 652 -2.88 -7.30 -45.50
C PRO A 652 -2.30 -8.68 -45.14
N SER A 653 -1.49 -9.25 -46.02
CA SER A 653 -0.81 -10.54 -45.79
C SER A 653 0.26 -10.43 -44.71
N ILE A 654 1.13 -9.42 -44.77
CA ILE A 654 2.16 -9.16 -43.73
C ILE A 654 1.48 -9.01 -42.37
N LYS A 655 0.45 -8.16 -42.30
CA LYS A 655 -0.37 -7.93 -41.10
C LYS A 655 -0.97 -9.23 -40.54
N ARG A 656 -1.58 -10.07 -41.37
CA ARG A 656 -2.17 -11.37 -40.94
C ARG A 656 -1.12 -12.29 -40.33
N HIS A 657 0.05 -12.43 -40.96
CA HIS A 657 1.14 -13.26 -40.43
C HIS A 657 1.73 -12.68 -39.14
N SER A 658 1.89 -11.36 -39.04
CA SER A 658 2.33 -10.70 -37.80
C SER A 658 1.37 -10.92 -36.63
N ILE A 659 0.05 -10.86 -36.89
CA ILE A 659 -0.98 -11.15 -35.86
C ILE A 659 -0.90 -12.63 -35.43
N LEU A 660 -0.82 -13.57 -36.38
CA LEU A 660 -0.70 -15.01 -36.05
C LEU A 660 0.57 -15.30 -35.24
N GLY A 661 1.71 -14.74 -35.65
CA GLY A 661 2.96 -14.85 -34.92
C GLY A 661 2.87 -14.28 -33.50
N ALA A 662 2.20 -13.13 -33.33
CA ALA A 662 1.96 -12.55 -32.01
C ALA A 662 1.08 -13.45 -31.11
N ILE A 663 0.04 -14.11 -31.65
CA ILE A 663 -0.75 -15.09 -30.89
C ILE A 663 0.12 -16.26 -30.44
N VAL A 664 0.92 -16.84 -31.35
CA VAL A 664 1.83 -17.96 -31.04
C VAL A 664 2.85 -17.56 -29.97
N VAL A 665 3.43 -16.36 -30.04
CA VAL A 665 4.36 -15.84 -29.03
C VAL A 665 3.69 -15.66 -27.67
N MET A 666 2.45 -15.17 -27.60
CA MET A 666 1.71 -15.05 -26.35
C MET A 666 1.42 -16.42 -25.71
N VAL A 667 0.99 -17.41 -26.51
CA VAL A 667 0.75 -18.78 -26.03
C VAL A 667 2.05 -19.43 -25.55
N TRP A 668 3.12 -19.30 -26.34
CA TRP A 668 4.45 -19.80 -25.97
C TRP A 668 4.96 -19.17 -24.68
N TYR A 669 4.76 -17.86 -24.47
CA TYR A 669 5.20 -17.17 -23.26
C TYR A 669 4.53 -17.73 -22.00
N PHE A 670 3.20 -17.89 -22.00
CA PHE A 670 2.49 -18.46 -20.85
C PHE A 670 2.86 -19.93 -20.59
N TRP A 671 3.06 -20.73 -21.64
CA TRP A 671 3.59 -22.09 -21.48
C TRP A 671 5.02 -22.10 -20.91
N PHE A 672 5.90 -21.21 -21.39
CA PHE A 672 7.29 -21.13 -20.92
C PHE A 672 7.38 -20.71 -19.45
N GLU A 673 6.61 -19.70 -19.03
CA GLU A 673 6.71 -19.16 -17.67
C GLU A 673 6.09 -20.12 -16.64
N LEU A 674 4.94 -20.73 -16.93
CA LEU A 674 4.30 -21.72 -16.07
C LEU A 674 5.10 -23.03 -15.91
N THR A 675 6.02 -23.32 -16.83
CA THR A 675 6.94 -24.48 -16.72
C THR A 675 8.25 -24.16 -15.99
N ARG A 676 8.43 -22.95 -15.45
CA ARG A 676 9.59 -22.63 -14.59
C ARG A 676 9.33 -23.11 -13.16
N GLN A 677 10.36 -23.71 -12.53
CA GLN A 677 10.26 -24.22 -11.15
C GLN A 677 10.02 -23.09 -10.13
N ASP A 678 10.69 -21.95 -10.31
CA ASP A 678 10.59 -20.81 -9.42
C ASP A 678 10.97 -19.48 -10.13
N LYS A 679 10.73 -18.38 -9.42
CA LYS A 679 10.96 -17.01 -9.90
C LYS A 679 12.43 -16.63 -10.07
N PHE A 680 13.37 -17.27 -9.37
CA PHE A 680 14.80 -17.03 -9.56
C PHE A 680 15.28 -17.63 -10.89
N VAL A 681 14.82 -18.84 -11.23
CA VAL A 681 15.03 -19.44 -12.55
C VAL A 681 14.43 -18.56 -13.65
N TYR A 682 13.20 -18.09 -13.50
CA TYR A 682 12.58 -17.17 -14.47
C TYR A 682 13.37 -15.86 -14.63
N ASN A 683 13.80 -15.25 -13.52
CA ASN A 683 14.53 -13.99 -13.50
C ASN A 683 15.86 -14.03 -14.28
N ALA A 684 16.48 -15.20 -14.44
CA ALA A 684 17.67 -15.36 -15.29
C ALA A 684 17.35 -15.21 -16.80
N TYR A 685 16.16 -15.63 -17.24
CA TYR A 685 15.72 -15.52 -18.64
C TYR A 685 15.04 -14.19 -18.95
N HIS A 686 14.32 -13.61 -17.98
CA HIS A 686 13.49 -12.40 -18.14
C HIS A 686 14.16 -11.24 -18.94
N PRO A 687 15.43 -10.85 -18.73
CA PRO A 687 16.07 -9.79 -19.51
C PRO A 687 16.04 -10.05 -21.02
N PHE A 688 16.19 -11.31 -21.43
CA PHE A 688 16.37 -11.71 -22.83
C PHE A 688 15.05 -12.03 -23.55
N ILE A 689 14.02 -12.44 -22.81
CA ILE A 689 12.74 -12.89 -23.37
C ILE A 689 11.58 -11.91 -23.15
N SER A 690 11.66 -10.99 -22.19
CA SER A 690 10.54 -10.13 -21.77
C SER A 690 9.94 -9.28 -22.89
N TRP A 691 10.75 -8.94 -23.89
CA TRP A 691 10.29 -8.18 -25.05
C TRP A 691 9.32 -8.95 -25.96
N LEU A 692 9.36 -10.29 -25.97
CA LEU A 692 8.52 -11.14 -26.81
C LEU A 692 7.01 -10.93 -26.52
N PRO A 693 6.50 -11.16 -25.30
CA PRO A 693 5.08 -10.91 -24.98
C PRO A 693 4.70 -9.43 -25.10
N ILE A 694 5.62 -8.49 -24.79
CA ILE A 694 5.35 -7.06 -24.89
C ILE A 694 5.13 -6.65 -26.35
N VAL A 695 6.04 -7.03 -27.25
CA VAL A 695 5.92 -6.73 -28.68
C VAL A 695 4.71 -7.46 -29.28
N ALA A 696 4.47 -8.71 -28.92
CA ALA A 696 3.26 -9.45 -29.33
C ALA A 696 1.98 -8.72 -28.89
N PHE A 697 1.89 -8.28 -27.63
CA PHE A 697 0.77 -7.46 -27.14
C PHE A 697 0.61 -6.17 -27.95
N THR A 698 1.70 -5.45 -28.29
CA THR A 698 1.58 -4.24 -29.12
C THR A 698 1.03 -4.51 -30.51
N PHE A 699 1.39 -5.62 -31.16
CA PHE A 699 0.83 -6.02 -32.46
C PHE A 699 -0.66 -6.36 -32.35
N LEU A 700 -1.06 -7.17 -31.36
CA LEU A 700 -2.46 -7.56 -31.13
C LEU A 700 -3.33 -6.34 -30.78
N ARG A 701 -2.87 -5.49 -29.86
CA ARG A 701 -3.57 -4.28 -29.42
C ARG A 701 -3.72 -3.21 -30.52
N ASN A 702 -2.95 -3.32 -31.61
CA ASN A 702 -3.02 -2.43 -32.79
C ASN A 702 -3.56 -3.12 -34.07
N ALA A 703 -4.02 -4.37 -33.97
CA ALA A 703 -4.39 -5.23 -35.11
C ALA A 703 -5.51 -4.66 -35.99
N THR A 704 -6.48 -3.92 -35.45
CA THR A 704 -7.51 -3.23 -36.23
C THR A 704 -7.68 -1.78 -35.75
N PRO A 705 -8.15 -0.85 -36.63
CA PRO A 705 -8.48 0.51 -36.20
C PRO A 705 -9.53 0.53 -35.09
N ASN A 706 -10.52 -0.36 -35.13
CA ASN A 706 -11.55 -0.47 -34.10
C ASN A 706 -10.95 -0.82 -32.73
N ILE A 707 -10.12 -1.87 -32.64
CA ILE A 707 -9.43 -2.23 -31.40
C ILE A 707 -8.55 -1.04 -30.95
N ARG A 708 -7.74 -0.46 -31.86
CA ARG A 708 -6.80 0.63 -31.55
C ARG A 708 -7.45 1.90 -30.99
N ASN A 709 -8.64 2.24 -31.49
CA ASN A 709 -9.36 3.47 -31.12
C ASN A 709 -10.46 3.23 -30.07
N THR A 710 -10.71 1.98 -29.67
CA THR A 710 -11.57 1.65 -28.53
C THR A 710 -10.72 1.57 -27.27
N THR A 711 -11.11 2.27 -26.20
CA THR A 711 -10.39 2.30 -24.91
C THR A 711 -11.34 2.28 -23.72
N SER A 712 -10.94 1.62 -22.63
CA SER A 712 -11.68 1.61 -21.35
C SER A 712 -11.48 2.91 -20.58
N ARG A 713 -12.58 3.62 -20.26
CA ARG A 713 -12.52 4.83 -19.43
C ARG A 713 -11.96 4.55 -18.03
N PHE A 714 -12.28 3.39 -17.46
CA PHE A 714 -11.83 2.98 -16.13
C PHE A 714 -10.31 2.79 -16.09
N PHE A 715 -9.74 2.06 -17.06
CA PHE A 715 -8.29 1.91 -17.13
C PHE A 715 -7.60 3.22 -17.53
N VAL A 716 -8.12 4.02 -18.45
CA VAL A 716 -7.53 5.35 -18.75
C VAL A 716 -7.43 6.23 -17.50
N PHE A 717 -8.42 6.20 -16.62
CA PHE A 717 -8.38 6.91 -15.33
C PHE A 717 -7.21 6.44 -14.45
N PHE A 718 -7.08 5.13 -14.19
CA PHE A 718 -5.95 4.59 -13.41
C PHE A 718 -4.59 4.83 -14.09
N GLY A 719 -4.55 4.88 -15.43
CA GLY A 719 -3.35 5.23 -16.18
C GLY A 719 -2.86 6.65 -15.89
N SER A 720 -3.79 7.58 -15.71
CA SER A 720 -3.49 9.02 -15.51
C SER A 720 -2.81 9.34 -14.18
N CYS A 721 -3.06 8.53 -13.14
CA CYS A 721 -2.46 8.60 -11.79
C CYS A 721 -1.66 7.33 -11.44
N SER A 722 -1.10 6.65 -12.46
CA SER A 722 -0.43 5.36 -12.28
C SER A 722 0.85 5.44 -11.43
N LEU A 723 1.58 6.56 -11.49
CA LEU A 723 2.78 6.78 -10.68
C LEU A 723 2.43 7.03 -9.21
N GLU A 724 1.42 7.87 -8.95
CA GLU A 724 0.95 8.20 -7.61
C GLU A 724 0.34 6.98 -6.91
N THR A 725 -0.46 6.17 -7.63
CA THR A 725 -0.95 4.89 -7.11
C THR A 725 0.18 3.88 -6.88
N PHE A 726 1.21 3.85 -7.72
CA PHE A 726 2.36 2.96 -7.51
C PHE A 726 3.14 3.32 -6.24
N ILE A 727 3.38 4.61 -5.98
CA ILE A 727 4.14 5.06 -4.80
C ILE A 727 3.25 5.01 -3.54
N GLY A 728 2.02 5.48 -3.64
CA GLY A 728 1.11 5.62 -2.51
C GLY A 728 0.66 4.29 -1.90
N GLN A 729 0.70 3.18 -2.65
CA GLN A 729 0.31 1.87 -2.13
C GLN A 729 1.14 1.47 -0.91
N PHE A 730 2.41 1.88 -0.85
CA PHE A 730 3.33 1.52 0.23
C PHE A 730 3.02 2.17 1.58
N HIS A 731 2.21 3.24 1.61
CA HIS A 731 1.94 4.04 2.82
C HIS A 731 0.45 4.25 3.13
N MET A 732 -0.46 3.99 2.18
CA MET A 732 -1.90 4.22 2.36
C MET A 732 -2.76 2.96 2.32
N TRP A 733 -2.17 1.82 1.94
CA TRP A 733 -2.92 0.60 1.60
C TRP A 733 -2.20 -0.65 2.10
N LEU A 734 -0.91 -0.73 1.83
CA LEU A 734 0.02 -1.65 2.50
C LEU A 734 0.56 -1.00 3.78
N ALA A 735 1.09 -1.83 4.67
CA ALA A 735 1.74 -1.42 5.91
C ALA A 735 2.94 -2.34 6.23
N GLY A 736 3.79 -1.95 7.18
CA GLY A 736 4.88 -2.78 7.70
C GLY A 736 5.87 -3.20 6.61
N ASP A 737 6.43 -2.22 5.89
CA ASP A 737 7.32 -2.45 4.74
C ASP A 737 6.72 -3.44 3.71
N THR A 738 5.49 -3.16 3.26
CA THR A 738 4.73 -3.97 2.30
C THR A 738 4.27 -5.36 2.80
N LYS A 739 4.65 -5.80 4.01
CA LYS A 739 4.34 -7.14 4.54
C LYS A 739 2.92 -7.27 5.11
N GLY A 740 2.28 -6.14 5.42
CA GLY A 740 0.91 -6.08 5.91
C GLY A 740 0.01 -5.16 5.10
N LEU A 741 -1.22 -5.02 5.59
CA LEU A 741 -2.28 -4.14 5.11
C LEU A 741 -2.58 -3.07 6.17
N LEU A 742 -2.95 -1.88 5.70
CA LEU A 742 -3.43 -0.82 6.55
C LEU A 742 -4.93 -1.03 6.86
N VAL A 743 -5.31 -0.92 8.12
CA VAL A 743 -6.70 -1.05 8.59
C VAL A 743 -7.21 0.32 9.02
N LEU A 744 -8.08 0.90 8.19
CA LEU A 744 -8.76 2.18 8.41
C LEU A 744 -10.05 2.00 9.21
N VAL A 745 -10.75 0.89 9.02
CA VAL A 745 -12.05 0.64 9.67
C VAL A 745 -11.82 0.19 11.12
N THR A 746 -12.40 0.92 12.07
CA THR A 746 -12.40 0.61 13.51
C THR A 746 -13.69 -0.10 13.91
N PRO A 747 -13.67 -1.07 14.86
CA PRO A 747 -12.53 -1.51 15.68
C PRO A 747 -11.52 -2.39 14.94
N ALA A 748 -10.28 -2.47 15.42
CA ALA A 748 -9.20 -3.23 14.78
C ALA A 748 -9.48 -4.76 14.62
N GLY A 749 -10.38 -5.32 15.42
CA GLY A 749 -10.85 -6.72 15.27
C GLY A 749 -11.68 -6.97 14.01
N TRP A 750 -12.15 -5.91 13.33
CA TRP A 750 -12.82 -6.00 12.02
C TRP A 750 -11.85 -6.32 10.88
N ALA A 751 -10.57 -6.61 11.13
CA ALA A 751 -9.65 -7.11 10.09
C ALA A 751 -9.91 -8.59 9.69
N THR A 752 -11.14 -9.10 9.87
CA THR A 752 -11.60 -10.45 9.51
C THR A 752 -12.97 -10.42 8.83
N GLY A 753 -13.30 -11.50 8.10
CA GLY A 753 -14.65 -11.73 7.55
C GLY A 753 -15.21 -10.54 6.76
N LEU A 754 -16.44 -10.15 7.07
CA LEU A 754 -17.10 -9.00 6.44
C LEU A 754 -16.40 -7.66 6.72
N GLY A 755 -15.80 -7.49 7.90
CA GLY A 755 -15.07 -6.28 8.26
C GLY A 755 -13.83 -6.08 7.40
N TRP A 756 -13.17 -7.18 7.02
CA TRP A 756 -12.00 -7.13 6.14
C TRP A 756 -12.36 -6.61 4.74
N TRP A 757 -13.50 -7.05 4.20
CA TRP A 757 -14.05 -6.52 2.95
C TRP A 757 -14.49 -5.05 3.06
N ALA A 758 -15.10 -4.66 4.18
CA ALA A 758 -15.42 -3.26 4.45
C ALA A 758 -14.14 -2.40 4.48
N ASN A 759 -13.07 -2.88 5.12
CA ASN A 759 -11.78 -2.21 5.10
C ASN A 759 -11.18 -2.13 3.69
N PHE A 760 -11.24 -3.21 2.90
CA PHE A 760 -10.78 -3.19 1.51
C PHE A 760 -11.51 -2.12 0.68
N VAL A 761 -12.84 -2.03 0.79
CA VAL A 761 -13.64 -1.02 0.05
C VAL A 761 -13.32 0.40 0.50
N VAL A 762 -13.33 0.67 1.81
CA VAL A 762 -13.07 2.01 2.36
C VAL A 762 -11.62 2.45 2.10
N SER A 763 -10.65 1.59 2.36
CA SER A 763 -9.23 1.88 2.11
C SER A 763 -8.96 2.13 0.63
N SER A 764 -9.53 1.33 -0.27
CA SER A 764 -9.37 1.51 -1.72
C SER A 764 -10.00 2.81 -2.22
N ALA A 765 -11.17 3.20 -1.69
CA ALA A 765 -11.82 4.45 -2.05
C ALA A 765 -10.98 5.67 -1.62
N VAL A 766 -10.49 5.69 -0.38
CA VAL A 766 -9.60 6.74 0.14
C VAL A 766 -8.28 6.76 -0.64
N PHE A 767 -7.67 5.59 -0.86
CA PHE A 767 -6.42 5.43 -1.61
C PHE A 767 -6.51 6.03 -3.03
N VAL A 768 -7.53 5.66 -3.80
CA VAL A 768 -7.74 6.15 -5.18
C VAL A 768 -7.99 7.66 -5.18
N TRP A 769 -8.82 8.16 -4.24
CA TRP A 769 -9.13 9.58 -4.15
C TRP A 769 -7.90 10.43 -3.80
N VAL A 770 -7.06 10.00 -2.85
CA VAL A 770 -5.81 10.68 -2.52
C VAL A 770 -4.82 10.62 -3.68
N CYS A 771 -4.67 9.48 -4.36
CA CYS A 771 -3.77 9.37 -5.52
C CYS A 771 -4.20 10.28 -6.69
N TRP A 772 -5.51 10.44 -6.91
CA TRP A 772 -6.04 11.37 -7.90
C TRP A 772 -5.77 12.84 -7.54
N GLY A 773 -5.98 13.23 -6.28
CA GLY A 773 -5.61 14.56 -5.78
C GLY A 773 -4.10 14.83 -5.87
N LEU A 774 -3.28 13.82 -5.57
CA LEU A 774 -1.83 13.88 -5.72
C LEU A 774 -1.44 14.09 -7.19
N ALA A 775 -1.95 13.30 -8.13
CA ALA A 775 -1.61 13.40 -9.55
C ALA A 775 -1.95 14.77 -10.17
N TRP A 776 -3.02 15.42 -9.69
CA TRP A 776 -3.31 16.81 -10.03
C TRP A 776 -2.29 17.78 -9.40
N SER A 777 -2.02 17.64 -8.10
CA SER A 777 -1.12 18.54 -7.37
C SER A 777 0.34 18.47 -7.86
N THR A 778 0.86 17.27 -8.15
CA THR A 778 2.23 17.05 -8.65
C THR A 778 2.42 17.71 -10.01
N ALA A 779 1.42 17.66 -10.89
CA ALA A 779 1.44 18.35 -12.17
C ALA A 779 1.51 19.89 -11.99
N VAL A 780 0.65 20.48 -11.16
CA VAL A 780 0.63 21.94 -10.91
C VAL A 780 1.93 22.43 -10.24
N ILE A 781 2.45 21.68 -9.27
CA ILE A 781 3.71 22.00 -8.59
C ILE A 781 4.90 21.87 -9.57
N CYS A 782 4.92 20.85 -10.43
CA CYS A 782 5.94 20.68 -11.46
C CYS A 782 5.94 21.86 -12.46
N ASP A 783 4.76 22.28 -12.92
CA ASP A 783 4.61 23.41 -13.85
C ASP A 783 5.07 24.74 -13.23
N TRP A 784 4.87 24.90 -11.91
CA TRP A 784 5.35 26.05 -11.14
C TRP A 784 6.88 26.03 -10.97
N ILE A 785 7.46 24.90 -10.55
CA ILE A 785 8.91 24.73 -10.36
C ILE A 785 9.66 24.95 -11.68
N CYS A 786 9.13 24.43 -12.79
CA CYS A 786 9.79 24.48 -14.10
C CYS A 786 9.50 25.75 -14.90
N GLY A 787 8.64 26.66 -14.39
CA GLY A 787 8.28 27.91 -15.05
C GLY A 787 7.46 27.74 -16.35
N THR A 788 6.90 26.56 -16.61
CA THR A 788 6.17 26.23 -17.86
C THR A 788 4.80 26.92 -17.92
N GLY A 789 4.17 27.15 -16.76
CA GLY A 789 2.83 27.74 -16.65
C GLY A 789 2.68 29.19 -17.15
N GLY A 790 3.78 29.89 -17.47
CA GLY A 790 3.76 31.26 -17.96
C GLY A 790 3.37 31.43 -19.45
N LYS A 791 3.44 30.36 -20.26
CA LYS A 791 2.97 30.40 -21.65
C LYS A 791 1.45 30.23 -21.66
N LYS A 792 0.72 31.33 -21.92
CA LYS A 792 -0.75 31.41 -21.93
C LYS A 792 -1.38 30.16 -22.55
N ARG A 793 -2.28 29.50 -21.80
CA ARG A 793 -3.37 28.74 -22.40
C ARG A 793 -4.13 29.70 -23.32
N GLY A 794 -4.05 29.49 -24.63
CA GLY A 794 -4.95 30.16 -25.57
C GLY A 794 -6.38 29.77 -25.21
N ALA A 795 -7.18 30.75 -24.79
CA ALA A 795 -8.60 30.54 -24.66
C ALA A 795 -9.14 30.23 -26.06
N VAL A 796 -9.74 29.05 -26.25
CA VAL A 796 -10.63 28.83 -27.38
C VAL A 796 -11.91 29.60 -27.05
N ALA A 797 -11.91 30.89 -27.40
CA ALA A 797 -13.15 31.61 -27.58
C ALA A 797 -13.92 30.94 -28.73
N PRO A 798 -15.28 30.90 -28.69
CA PRO A 798 -16.05 30.43 -29.83
C PRO A 798 -15.75 31.34 -31.03
N ALA A 799 -15.35 30.76 -32.16
CA ALA A 799 -15.31 31.51 -33.41
C ALA A 799 -16.74 31.90 -33.81
N PRO A 800 -16.99 33.13 -34.28
CA PRO A 800 -18.34 33.61 -34.54
C PRO A 800 -18.98 32.90 -35.73
N SER A 801 -20.28 32.65 -35.62
CA SER A 801 -21.11 32.08 -36.68
C SER A 801 -21.20 33.03 -37.87
N ALA A 802 -20.45 32.75 -38.94
CA ALA A 802 -20.63 33.41 -40.23
C ALA A 802 -21.66 32.64 -41.08
N LEU A 803 -22.64 33.35 -41.64
CA LEU A 803 -23.73 32.77 -42.42
C LEU A 803 -23.24 32.09 -43.71
N THR A 804 -23.96 31.06 -44.12
CA THR A 804 -23.90 30.45 -45.45
C THR A 804 -24.40 31.42 -46.53
N ASN A 805 -23.69 31.51 -47.66
CA ASN A 805 -24.24 31.94 -48.95
C ASN A 805 -23.33 31.51 -50.11
N GLY A 806 -23.93 31.08 -51.24
CA GLY A 806 -23.35 31.24 -52.58
C GLY A 806 -22.45 30.12 -53.16
N MET A 807 -22.97 29.46 -54.18
CA MET A 807 -22.36 28.48 -55.11
C MET A 807 -20.99 28.86 -55.71
N THR A 808 -20.10 27.87 -55.97
CA THR A 808 -19.61 27.44 -57.32
C THR A 808 -18.35 26.53 -57.25
N HIS A 809 -18.19 25.63 -58.25
CA HIS A 809 -16.98 24.82 -58.55
C HIS A 809 -16.15 25.51 -59.67
N PRO A 810 -14.93 25.04 -60.09
CA PRO A 810 -14.14 23.84 -59.71
C PRO A 810 -12.60 24.08 -59.48
N HIS A 811 -11.85 22.97 -59.34
CA HIS A 811 -10.40 22.74 -59.65
C HIS A 811 -9.28 22.75 -58.56
N SER A 812 -8.62 21.57 -58.47
CA SER A 812 -7.15 21.33 -58.47
C SER A 812 -6.30 21.39 -57.18
N ASN A 813 -5.72 20.23 -56.86
CA ASN A 813 -4.36 19.98 -56.35
C ASN A 813 -3.83 20.62 -55.04
N LYS A 814 -3.83 19.84 -53.94
CA LYS A 814 -2.63 19.20 -53.33
C LYS A 814 -2.93 18.66 -51.92
N HIS A 815 -2.82 17.34 -51.72
CA HIS A 815 -2.89 16.76 -50.38
C HIS A 815 -1.56 16.94 -49.61
N ALA A 816 -1.60 17.76 -48.55
CA ALA A 816 -0.62 17.69 -47.47
C ALA A 816 -1.07 16.64 -46.44
N PRO A 817 -0.20 15.70 -46.00
CA PRO A 817 -0.55 14.77 -44.93
C PRO A 817 -0.56 15.48 -43.57
N GLY A 818 -1.59 15.24 -42.77
CA GLY A 818 -1.84 15.97 -41.52
C GLY A 818 -0.84 15.68 -40.39
N ASN A 819 -0.53 16.72 -39.61
CA ASN A 819 0.22 16.59 -38.35
C ASN A 819 -0.66 15.94 -37.27
N SER A 820 -0.41 14.67 -36.97
CA SER A 820 -0.89 14.02 -35.74
C SER A 820 0.18 14.13 -34.65
N GLU A 821 0.05 15.14 -33.78
CA GLU A 821 0.95 15.29 -32.63
C GLU A 821 0.67 14.25 -31.55
N GLN A 822 1.41 13.14 -31.58
CA GLN A 822 1.41 12.14 -30.52
C GLN A 822 2.41 12.54 -29.41
N MET A 823 1.94 12.57 -28.16
CA MET A 823 2.70 12.97 -26.96
C MET A 823 3.05 11.76 -26.08
N ILE A 824 4.01 11.91 -25.16
CA ILE A 824 4.80 10.82 -24.59
C ILE A 824 4.08 10.08 -23.44
N PRO A 825 4.06 8.73 -23.42
CA PRO A 825 3.37 7.92 -22.42
C PRO A 825 3.56 8.29 -20.94
N LEU A 826 4.76 8.62 -20.46
CA LEU A 826 5.03 8.75 -19.01
C LEU A 826 4.78 10.14 -18.39
N VAL A 827 4.40 11.13 -19.20
CA VAL A 827 4.32 12.53 -18.77
C VAL A 827 2.92 13.07 -19.06
N SER A 828 1.99 12.83 -18.13
CA SER A 828 0.57 13.23 -18.23
C SER A 828 0.33 14.74 -17.97
N GLY A 829 1.06 15.62 -18.65
CA GLY A 829 0.98 17.09 -18.52
C GLY A 829 1.27 17.81 -19.84
N ALA A 830 0.80 19.05 -19.99
CA ALA A 830 0.74 19.73 -21.28
C ALA A 830 1.96 20.61 -21.57
N GLU A 831 2.59 20.44 -22.74
CA GLU A 831 3.46 21.45 -23.36
C GLU A 831 3.21 21.53 -24.86
N PHE A 832 3.11 22.75 -25.40
CA PHE A 832 2.95 23.01 -26.84
C PHE A 832 4.15 23.75 -27.44
N SER A 833 4.29 23.60 -28.75
CA SER A 833 5.44 23.95 -29.58
C SER A 833 5.88 25.43 -29.52
N ALA A 834 7.17 25.65 -29.79
CA ALA A 834 7.71 26.97 -30.11
C ALA A 834 7.71 27.17 -31.64
N ALA A 835 7.11 28.26 -32.10
CA ALA A 835 7.35 28.83 -33.42
C ALA A 835 7.94 30.23 -33.22
N VAL A 836 9.07 30.51 -33.86
CA VAL A 836 9.74 31.82 -33.85
C VAL A 836 9.28 32.59 -35.09
N PRO A 837 8.62 33.75 -34.97
CA PRO A 837 8.44 34.67 -36.08
C PRO A 837 9.71 35.51 -36.28
N HIS A 838 10.10 35.70 -37.53
CA HIS A 838 11.14 36.66 -37.90
C HIS A 838 10.70 38.10 -37.60
N LEU A 839 11.64 38.96 -37.23
CA LEU A 839 11.41 40.40 -37.12
C LEU A 839 11.03 41.00 -38.48
N HIS A 840 10.01 41.85 -38.50
CA HIS A 840 9.89 42.97 -39.43
C HIS A 840 9.53 44.22 -38.63
N HIS A 841 10.15 45.36 -39.00
CA HIS A 841 9.97 46.65 -38.35
C HIS A 841 8.54 47.21 -38.53
N PRO A 842 7.97 47.90 -37.52
CA PRO A 842 6.83 48.78 -37.71
C PRO A 842 7.30 50.18 -38.18
N HIS A 843 6.61 50.73 -39.17
CA HIS A 843 6.58 52.17 -39.43
C HIS A 843 5.45 52.80 -38.59
N GLU A 844 5.70 53.96 -38.00
CA GLU A 844 4.67 54.79 -37.34
C GLU A 844 3.84 55.56 -38.38
N ILE A 845 2.53 55.70 -38.11
CA ILE A 845 1.66 56.75 -38.67
C ILE A 845 0.82 57.30 -37.52
N VAL A 846 0.70 58.63 -37.47
CA VAL A 846 0.01 59.43 -36.43
C VAL A 846 -1.28 60.04 -37.01
N SER A 847 -2.15 60.60 -36.16
CA SER A 847 -3.39 61.40 -36.43
C SER A 847 -4.72 60.58 -36.44
N ASP A 848 -5.89 61.06 -35.99
CA ASP A 848 -6.22 62.29 -35.22
C ASP A 848 -7.59 62.21 -34.46
N ALA A 849 -7.88 63.28 -33.71
CA ALA A 849 -9.01 63.65 -32.82
C ALA A 849 -10.51 63.24 -33.01
N GLY A 850 -11.24 63.25 -31.86
CA GLY A 850 -12.66 63.67 -31.68
C GLY A 850 -13.78 62.60 -31.78
N GLY A 851 -14.92 62.65 -31.06
CA GLY A 851 -15.41 63.46 -29.93
C GLY A 851 -16.95 63.28 -29.65
N ASN A 852 -17.42 63.44 -28.40
CA ASN A 852 -18.84 63.52 -27.91
C ASN A 852 -19.80 62.30 -28.17
N GLY A 853 -20.91 62.05 -27.45
CA GLY A 853 -21.46 62.59 -26.18
C GLY A 853 -22.86 62.04 -25.79
N ALA A 854 -23.07 61.75 -24.49
CA ALA A 854 -24.30 61.72 -23.65
C ALA A 854 -25.71 61.17 -24.06
N ALA A 855 -26.31 60.41 -23.11
CA ALA A 855 -27.75 60.31 -22.72
C ALA A 855 -28.77 59.67 -23.73
N THR A 856 -29.95 59.09 -23.36
CA THR A 856 -30.75 59.04 -22.10
C THR A 856 -31.61 57.75 -22.06
N ALA A 857 -32.30 57.43 -20.94
CA ALA A 857 -33.19 56.25 -20.76
C ALA A 857 -34.70 56.59 -20.91
N VAL A 858 -35.61 55.59 -20.89
CA VAL A 858 -36.94 55.57 -20.18
C VAL A 858 -37.80 54.29 -20.44
N GLU A 859 -38.36 53.75 -19.33
CA GLU A 859 -39.63 52.98 -19.05
C GLU A 859 -40.19 51.84 -19.97
N ILE A 860 -40.44 50.61 -19.45
CA ILE A 860 -41.59 50.02 -18.68
C ILE A 860 -42.85 49.68 -19.52
N VAL A 861 -43.36 48.42 -19.42
CA VAL A 861 -44.77 47.99 -19.17
C VAL A 861 -44.93 46.46 -19.37
N SER A 862 -45.82 45.82 -18.58
CA SER A 862 -46.35 44.46 -18.76
C SER A 862 -47.88 44.51 -18.53
N PRO A 863 -48.74 43.66 -19.15
CA PRO A 863 -49.46 42.67 -18.32
C PRO A 863 -50.08 41.39 -19.00
N ARG A 864 -50.27 40.35 -18.17
CA ARG A 864 -51.45 39.44 -18.00
C ARG A 864 -52.13 38.62 -19.14
N SER A 865 -52.25 37.30 -18.83
CA SER A 865 -53.51 36.50 -18.66
C SER A 865 -54.32 35.95 -19.87
N GLY A 866 -54.64 34.64 -19.82
CA GLY A 866 -55.72 33.98 -20.58
C GLY A 866 -55.85 32.47 -20.30
N LYS A 867 -57.08 31.91 -20.25
CA LYS A 867 -57.43 30.47 -20.12
C LYS A 867 -58.23 30.02 -21.36
N GLY A 868 -58.25 28.73 -21.74
CA GLY A 868 -59.29 28.20 -22.65
C GLY A 868 -59.04 26.81 -23.29
N GLU A 869 -59.75 25.80 -22.78
CA GLU A 869 -60.34 24.58 -23.37
C GLU A 869 -59.85 23.88 -24.69
N VAL A 870 -59.49 22.59 -24.53
CA VAL A 870 -59.94 21.36 -25.23
C VAL A 870 -60.38 21.40 -26.72
N GLY A 871 -59.75 20.56 -27.56
CA GLY A 871 -60.44 19.84 -28.65
C GLY A 871 -59.62 19.37 -29.87
N GLY A 872 -59.53 18.05 -30.08
CA GLY A 872 -59.55 17.42 -31.43
C GLY A 872 -58.28 17.36 -32.30
N ASP A 873 -57.79 16.13 -32.49
CA ASP A 873 -57.26 15.51 -33.74
C ASP A 873 -56.28 16.25 -34.68
N GLY A 874 -55.13 15.61 -34.96
CA GLY A 874 -54.24 15.99 -36.06
C GLY A 874 -52.87 15.29 -36.03
N GLU A 875 -52.50 14.62 -37.12
CA GLU A 875 -51.19 13.96 -37.32
C GLU A 875 -50.05 14.97 -37.53
N GLY A 876 -48.81 14.56 -37.23
CA GLY A 876 -47.61 15.28 -37.71
C GLY A 876 -46.38 15.16 -36.82
N GLU A 877 -45.41 14.32 -37.20
CA GLU A 877 -44.08 14.34 -36.60
C GLU A 877 -43.34 15.64 -36.98
N GLY A 878 -43.08 16.51 -36.00
CA GLY A 878 -42.24 17.69 -36.14
C GLY A 878 -41.27 17.79 -34.95
N GLY A 879 -39.98 17.60 -35.20
CA GLY A 879 -38.95 17.68 -34.17
C GLY A 879 -38.55 19.13 -33.87
N GLU A 880 -38.62 19.53 -32.60
CA GLU A 880 -38.17 20.85 -32.14
C GLU A 880 -36.85 20.75 -31.36
N GLU A 881 -35.90 21.66 -31.64
CA GLU A 881 -34.53 21.61 -31.10
C GLU A 881 -34.45 22.06 -29.63
N VAL A 882 -33.91 21.21 -28.75
CA VAL A 882 -33.57 21.58 -27.37
C VAL A 882 -32.21 22.33 -27.34
N PRO A 883 -32.09 23.49 -26.68
CA PRO A 883 -30.90 24.34 -26.76
C PRO A 883 -29.62 23.70 -26.17
N LYS A 884 -28.50 23.90 -26.88
CA LYS A 884 -27.19 23.24 -26.69
C LYS A 884 -26.40 23.59 -25.42
N GLU A 885 -26.99 24.29 -24.44
CA GLU A 885 -26.34 24.57 -23.14
C GLU A 885 -26.66 23.55 -22.04
N ALA A 886 -27.76 22.78 -22.17
CA ALA A 886 -28.15 21.78 -21.16
C ALA A 886 -27.09 20.68 -20.96
N GLY A 887 -26.40 20.25 -22.02
CA GLY A 887 -25.47 19.11 -21.98
C GLY A 887 -24.29 19.28 -21.02
N SER A 888 -23.70 20.48 -20.91
CA SER A 888 -22.52 20.70 -20.05
C SER A 888 -22.87 20.92 -18.57
N PHE A 889 -24.12 21.27 -18.29
CA PHE A 889 -24.67 21.33 -16.93
C PHE A 889 -25.12 19.93 -16.49
N VAL A 890 -25.74 19.15 -17.38
CA VAL A 890 -26.12 17.76 -17.13
C VAL A 890 -24.89 16.87 -16.93
N GLU A 891 -23.85 16.91 -17.76
CA GLU A 891 -22.63 16.10 -17.50
C GLU A 891 -21.94 16.45 -16.16
N ARG A 892 -22.03 17.71 -15.70
CA ARG A 892 -21.54 18.10 -14.36
C ARG A 892 -22.48 17.68 -13.23
N ALA A 893 -23.80 17.85 -13.40
CA ALA A 893 -24.80 17.43 -12.42
C ALA A 893 -24.85 15.90 -12.24
N TRP A 894 -24.57 15.12 -13.29
CA TRP A 894 -24.49 13.65 -13.22
C TRP A 894 -23.16 13.15 -12.63
N ALA A 895 -22.06 13.88 -12.80
CA ALA A 895 -20.83 13.62 -12.03
C ALA A 895 -21.05 13.92 -10.53
N ASP A 896 -21.72 15.05 -10.25
CA ASP A 896 -22.10 15.46 -8.90
C ASP A 896 -23.12 14.49 -8.26
N GLN A 897 -24.05 13.90 -9.02
CA GLN A 897 -24.92 12.80 -8.55
C GLN A 897 -24.15 11.51 -8.23
N ARG A 898 -23.07 11.17 -8.95
CA ARG A 898 -22.25 9.98 -8.61
C ARG A 898 -21.44 10.21 -7.34
N VAL A 899 -20.90 11.41 -7.16
CA VAL A 899 -20.25 11.82 -5.90
C VAL A 899 -21.28 11.84 -4.77
N LYS A 900 -22.47 12.41 -4.98
CA LYS A 900 -23.57 12.38 -4.00
C LYS A 900 -24.06 10.96 -3.69
N ALA A 901 -24.09 10.04 -4.64
CA ALA A 901 -24.45 8.64 -4.35
C ALA A 901 -23.41 7.97 -3.45
N VAL A 902 -22.11 8.14 -3.72
CA VAL A 902 -21.04 7.61 -2.84
C VAL A 902 -21.04 8.32 -1.49
N VAL A 903 -21.24 9.65 -1.45
CA VAL A 903 -21.32 10.45 -0.22
C VAL A 903 -22.62 10.19 0.55
N SER A 904 -23.72 9.78 -0.08
CA SER A 904 -24.95 9.33 0.58
C SER A 904 -24.85 7.89 1.08
N VAL A 905 -24.12 7.00 0.41
CA VAL A 905 -23.82 5.67 0.96
C VAL A 905 -22.88 5.79 2.15
N VAL A 906 -21.83 6.62 2.05
CA VAL A 906 -20.96 6.98 3.19
C VAL A 906 -21.71 7.80 4.24
N GLY A 907 -22.73 8.58 3.86
CA GLY A 907 -23.58 9.33 4.80
C GLY A 907 -24.52 8.43 5.59
N LEU A 908 -25.23 7.51 4.92
CA LEU A 908 -26.15 6.55 5.53
C LEU A 908 -25.47 5.56 6.49
N VAL A 909 -24.18 5.26 6.26
CA VAL A 909 -23.37 4.44 7.18
C VAL A 909 -22.93 5.23 8.43
N PHE A 910 -22.94 6.57 8.39
CA PHE A 910 -22.47 7.45 9.46
C PHE A 910 -23.59 8.32 10.10
N GLU A 911 -24.83 8.22 9.64
CA GLU A 911 -26.00 8.79 10.33
C GLU A 911 -26.49 7.86 11.45
N GLU A 912 -27.00 8.47 12.52
CA GLU A 912 -27.36 7.84 13.81
C GLU A 912 -28.30 6.62 13.66
N LYS A 913 -29.14 6.60 12.62
CA LYS A 913 -30.10 5.52 12.31
C LYS A 913 -29.50 4.33 11.56
N GLY A 914 -28.37 4.49 10.88
CA GLY A 914 -27.69 3.39 10.18
C GLY A 914 -27.15 2.34 11.15
N CYS A 915 -26.68 2.78 12.33
CA CYS A 915 -26.25 1.89 13.40
C CYS A 915 -27.41 1.10 14.03
N GLU A 916 -28.60 1.69 14.22
CA GLU A 916 -29.77 0.96 14.75
C GLU A 916 -30.19 -0.16 13.79
N VAL A 917 -30.32 0.13 12.48
CA VAL A 917 -30.71 -0.90 11.49
C VAL A 917 -29.67 -2.02 11.39
N LEU A 918 -28.37 -1.72 11.43
CA LEU A 918 -27.32 -2.74 11.44
C LEU A 918 -27.24 -3.52 12.77
N CYS A 919 -27.56 -2.89 13.90
CA CYS A 919 -27.67 -3.58 15.19
C CYS A 919 -28.89 -4.50 15.25
N ASP A 920 -30.05 -4.08 14.72
CA ASP A 920 -31.26 -4.90 14.70
C ASP A 920 -31.16 -6.06 13.70
N VAL A 921 -30.58 -5.86 12.52
CA VAL A 921 -30.22 -6.98 11.61
C VAL A 921 -29.18 -7.90 12.28
N GLY A 922 -28.18 -7.33 12.95
CA GLY A 922 -27.17 -8.07 13.71
C GLY A 922 -27.67 -8.71 15.01
N ARG A 923 -28.90 -8.41 15.45
CA ARG A 923 -29.61 -9.05 16.58
C ARG A 923 -30.55 -10.13 16.04
N PHE A 924 -31.35 -9.82 15.02
CA PHE A 924 -32.23 -10.77 14.32
C PHE A 924 -31.47 -12.00 13.79
N VAL A 925 -30.30 -11.81 13.19
CA VAL A 925 -29.43 -12.91 12.72
C VAL A 925 -28.81 -13.72 13.88
N ARG A 926 -28.72 -13.13 15.09
CA ARG A 926 -28.22 -13.81 16.30
C ARG A 926 -29.28 -14.59 17.06
N GLU A 927 -30.55 -14.18 16.95
CA GLU A 927 -31.67 -14.76 17.70
C GLU A 927 -32.45 -15.83 16.91
N HIS A 928 -32.18 -16.02 15.61
CA HIS A 928 -32.86 -17.01 14.76
C HIS A 928 -31.90 -17.95 13.99
N PRO A 929 -31.43 -19.05 14.62
CA PRO A 929 -30.50 -20.01 14.01
C PRO A 929 -30.99 -20.68 12.71
N LEU A 930 -32.31 -20.76 12.52
CA LEU A 930 -32.93 -21.30 11.29
C LEU A 930 -32.58 -20.50 10.02
N PHE A 931 -32.28 -19.20 10.14
CA PHE A 931 -31.98 -18.37 8.98
C PHE A 931 -30.59 -18.65 8.38
N GLN A 932 -29.65 -19.19 9.17
CA GLN A 932 -28.33 -19.59 8.67
C GLN A 932 -28.36 -20.85 7.82
N SER A 933 -29.27 -21.81 8.08
CA SER A 933 -29.41 -23.00 7.21
C SER A 933 -30.05 -22.62 5.87
N ILE A 934 -31.17 -21.88 5.92
CA ILE A 934 -31.99 -21.59 4.73
C ILE A 934 -31.22 -20.75 3.68
N VAL A 935 -30.28 -19.90 4.08
CA VAL A 935 -29.45 -19.12 3.14
C VAL A 935 -28.31 -19.96 2.55
N VAL A 936 -27.74 -20.90 3.30
CA VAL A 936 -26.65 -21.76 2.80
C VAL A 936 -27.19 -22.81 1.81
N ASP A 937 -28.32 -23.44 2.12
CA ASP A 937 -28.89 -24.53 1.30
C ASP A 937 -29.45 -24.04 -0.06
N ASN A 938 -29.91 -22.78 -0.15
CA ASN A 938 -30.47 -22.20 -1.38
C ASN A 938 -29.44 -21.52 -2.30
N ILE A 939 -28.22 -21.23 -1.83
CA ILE A 939 -27.16 -20.69 -2.69
C ILE A 939 -26.56 -21.79 -3.58
N MET A 940 -26.35 -23.00 -3.04
CA MET A 940 -25.80 -24.13 -3.80
C MET A 940 -26.71 -24.58 -4.96
N THR A 941 -28.03 -24.41 -4.83
CA THR A 941 -29.00 -24.75 -5.91
C THR A 941 -29.01 -23.71 -7.04
N ILE A 942 -28.67 -22.45 -6.78
CA ILE A 942 -28.55 -21.41 -7.81
C ILE A 942 -27.23 -21.55 -8.58
N GLU A 943 -26.14 -21.92 -7.91
CA GLU A 943 -24.84 -22.19 -8.55
C GLU A 943 -24.92 -23.32 -9.59
N ASP A 944 -25.56 -24.45 -9.27
CA ASP A 944 -25.65 -25.60 -10.20
C ASP A 944 -26.55 -25.30 -11.43
N ILE A 945 -27.59 -24.47 -11.27
CA ILE A 945 -28.42 -23.99 -12.39
C ILE A 945 -27.61 -23.00 -13.26
N PHE A 946 -26.92 -22.03 -12.66
CA PHE A 946 -26.19 -21.00 -13.39
C PHE A 946 -25.01 -21.58 -14.20
N VAL A 947 -24.29 -22.56 -13.65
CA VAL A 947 -23.19 -23.25 -14.35
C VAL A 947 -23.71 -24.09 -15.53
N ARG A 948 -24.80 -24.86 -15.33
CA ARG A 948 -25.41 -25.66 -16.42
C ARG A 948 -25.95 -24.79 -17.55
N THR A 949 -26.57 -23.66 -17.24
CA THR A 949 -27.15 -22.75 -18.25
C THR A 949 -26.11 -22.02 -19.09
N ILE A 950 -24.90 -21.75 -18.58
CA ILE A 950 -23.87 -20.99 -19.30
C ILE A 950 -22.85 -21.89 -20.04
N PHE A 951 -22.48 -23.05 -19.48
CA PHE A 951 -21.34 -23.83 -20.01
C PHE A 951 -21.67 -25.20 -20.62
N GLY A 952 -22.86 -25.76 -20.35
CA GLY A 952 -23.28 -27.07 -20.86
C GLY A 952 -22.47 -28.26 -20.30
N ASP A 953 -23.04 -29.46 -20.39
CA ASP A 953 -22.55 -30.65 -19.69
C ASP A 953 -21.14 -31.14 -20.10
N THR A 954 -20.57 -30.60 -21.18
CA THR A 954 -19.27 -31.02 -21.71
C THR A 954 -18.06 -30.38 -21.00
N MET A 955 -18.19 -29.17 -20.44
CA MET A 955 -17.06 -28.43 -19.82
C MET A 955 -16.87 -28.75 -18.33
N THR A 956 -17.93 -29.16 -17.62
CA THR A 956 -17.90 -29.45 -16.17
C THR A 956 -16.91 -30.57 -15.82
N ASN A 957 -16.71 -31.53 -16.73
CA ASN A 957 -15.80 -32.67 -16.52
C ASN A 957 -14.30 -32.32 -16.59
N LEU A 958 -13.93 -31.13 -17.10
CA LEU A 958 -12.51 -30.73 -17.22
C LEU A 958 -11.96 -30.03 -15.97
N PHE A 959 -12.82 -29.39 -15.17
CA PHE A 959 -12.41 -28.62 -13.98
C PHE A 959 -12.38 -29.42 -12.66
N VAL A 960 -12.93 -30.65 -12.64
CA VAL A 960 -13.12 -31.45 -11.41
C VAL A 960 -12.01 -32.51 -11.19
N ARG A 961 -10.97 -32.57 -12.02
CA ARG A 961 -9.84 -33.51 -11.86
C ARG A 961 -8.44 -32.87 -11.92
N LEU A 962 -8.06 -32.22 -10.84
CA LEU A 962 -6.65 -32.09 -10.41
C LEU A 962 -6.55 -32.40 -8.91
N PRO A 963 -6.09 -33.60 -8.50
CA PRO A 963 -5.94 -33.94 -7.09
C PRO A 963 -4.71 -33.29 -6.47
N SER A 964 -4.86 -32.83 -5.24
CA SER A 964 -3.74 -32.48 -4.36
C SER A 964 -3.00 -33.74 -3.89
N GLN A 965 -1.76 -33.97 -4.35
CA GLN A 965 -0.82 -34.85 -3.66
C GLN A 965 0.62 -34.29 -3.71
N GLN A 966 1.16 -34.01 -2.52
CA GLN A 966 2.60 -34.00 -2.24
C GLN A 966 2.84 -34.79 -0.96
N SER A 967 3.00 -36.10 -1.11
CA SER A 967 3.51 -37.02 -0.10
C SER A 967 4.24 -38.17 -0.82
N ALA A 968 5.38 -38.58 -0.28
CA ALA A 968 6.39 -39.44 -0.91
C ALA A 968 5.88 -40.79 -1.46
N PHE A 969 6.61 -41.38 -2.43
CA PHE A 969 7.05 -42.79 -2.47
C PHE A 969 8.09 -43.05 -3.60
N PRO A 970 8.73 -44.25 -3.76
CA PRO A 970 10.20 -44.33 -3.79
C PRO A 970 10.83 -44.73 -5.15
N ILE A 971 12.16 -44.85 -5.13
CA ILE A 971 13.05 -45.28 -6.21
C ILE A 971 12.96 -46.79 -6.47
N ASN A 972 12.82 -47.24 -7.74
CA ASN A 972 13.68 -48.27 -8.38
C ASN A 972 13.25 -48.67 -9.81
N THR A 973 14.25 -48.83 -10.71
CA THR A 973 14.31 -49.74 -11.91
C THR A 973 13.24 -49.62 -13.03
N ILE A 974 13.45 -49.75 -14.36
CA ILE A 974 14.52 -50.17 -15.34
C ILE A 974 13.98 -49.78 -16.77
N PRO A 975 14.75 -49.68 -17.89
CA PRO A 975 16.03 -49.01 -18.18
C PRO A 975 15.87 -47.90 -19.27
N LEU A 976 16.94 -47.18 -19.62
CA LEU A 976 16.96 -46.28 -20.79
C LEU A 976 18.13 -46.66 -21.72
N LEU A 977 17.82 -46.93 -22.99
CA LEU A 977 18.79 -47.37 -23.99
C LEU A 977 19.23 -46.17 -24.83
N VAL A 978 20.43 -45.65 -24.56
CA VAL A 978 21.04 -44.52 -25.30
C VAL A 978 22.44 -44.92 -25.77
N VAL A 979 22.68 -44.75 -27.07
CA VAL A 979 23.94 -45.08 -27.73
C VAL A 979 24.92 -43.89 -27.59
N TYR A 980 26.02 -44.13 -26.86
CA TYR A 980 27.29 -43.40 -26.96
C TYR A 980 28.11 -43.96 -28.16
N HIS A 981 29.15 -43.38 -28.75
CA HIS A 981 30.25 -42.46 -28.34
C HIS A 981 30.96 -42.01 -29.66
N PRO A 982 32.23 -41.52 -29.71
CA PRO A 982 33.03 -40.69 -28.79
C PRO A 982 33.58 -39.40 -29.47
N THR A 983 33.90 -38.34 -28.72
CA THR A 983 35.27 -37.96 -28.25
C THR A 983 35.18 -36.53 -27.63
N THR A 984 36.09 -35.97 -26.82
CA THR A 984 37.42 -36.38 -26.31
C THR A 984 37.64 -35.87 -24.86
N HIS A 985 38.89 -35.84 -24.37
CA HIS A 985 39.34 -35.47 -23.01
C HIS A 985 40.63 -34.61 -23.09
N PRO A 986 41.31 -34.22 -21.97
CA PRO A 986 40.84 -33.66 -20.67
C PRO A 986 41.74 -32.47 -20.17
N PHE A 987 41.39 -31.83 -19.04
CA PHE A 987 42.32 -31.31 -17.99
C PHE A 987 41.45 -30.89 -16.77
N ALA A 988 41.43 -31.63 -15.65
CA ALA A 988 42.38 -31.63 -14.52
C ALA A 988 42.12 -30.51 -13.48
N THR A 989 41.61 -30.92 -12.31
CA THR A 989 41.45 -30.14 -11.06
C THR A 989 42.62 -30.37 -10.10
N PHE A 990 42.94 -29.42 -9.20
CA PHE A 990 43.59 -29.53 -7.86
C PHE A 990 44.01 -28.09 -7.37
N PRO A 991 44.57 -27.84 -6.15
CA PRO A 991 43.79 -27.57 -4.93
C PRO A 991 44.16 -26.23 -4.20
N VAL A 992 43.55 -26.01 -3.04
CA VAL A 992 43.74 -24.84 -2.15
C VAL A 992 45.12 -24.83 -1.46
N PRO A 993 45.83 -23.67 -1.37
CA PRO A 993 47.02 -23.51 -0.53
C PRO A 993 46.72 -22.81 0.81
N LYS A 994 47.32 -23.32 1.90
CA LYS A 994 47.64 -22.55 3.12
C LYS A 994 48.95 -21.78 2.91
N PRO A 995 49.18 -20.69 3.67
CA PRO A 995 50.52 -20.40 4.14
C PRO A 995 50.58 -20.24 5.67
N SER A 996 51.66 -20.73 6.27
CA SER A 996 52.05 -20.47 7.66
C SER A 996 53.47 -19.91 7.68
N SER A 997 53.69 -18.77 8.34
CA SER A 997 55.02 -18.35 8.77
C SER A 997 54.93 -17.59 10.10
N SER A 998 56.01 -17.66 10.87
CA SER A 998 56.09 -17.44 12.32
C SER A 998 56.43 -16.01 12.75
N PRO A 999 56.05 -15.58 13.97
CA PRO A 999 56.73 -14.52 14.71
C PRO A 999 57.69 -15.08 15.80
N PRO A 1000 58.75 -14.33 16.19
CA PRO A 1000 59.59 -14.64 17.34
C PRO A 1000 59.05 -14.04 18.66
N SER A 1001 59.68 -14.36 19.78
CA SER A 1001 59.21 -14.10 21.15
C SER A 1001 59.95 -12.97 21.90
N SER A 1002 59.29 -12.47 22.97
CA SER A 1002 59.82 -11.85 24.21
C SER A 1002 60.01 -10.32 24.35
N GLY A 1003 59.75 -9.82 25.57
CA GLY A 1003 59.99 -8.43 26.06
C GLY A 1003 58.74 -7.52 26.00
N ARG A 1004 57.98 -7.11 27.04
CA ARG A 1004 58.07 -6.92 28.52
C ARG A 1004 58.02 -5.41 28.89
N ALA A 1005 57.27 -5.12 29.97
CA ALA A 1005 56.97 -3.82 30.63
C ALA A 1005 55.69 -3.11 30.14
N SER A 1006 54.65 -2.80 30.93
CA SER A 1006 54.42 -2.56 32.38
C SER A 1006 54.63 -1.12 32.87
N ALA A 1007 53.56 -0.32 32.81
CA ALA A 1007 53.16 0.70 33.77
C ALA A 1007 51.66 0.96 33.56
#